data_AF-A0A976KET2-F1
#
_entry.id   AF-A0A976KET2-F1
#
_cell.length_a   1.000
_cell.length_b   1.000
_cell.length_c   1.000
_cell.angle_alpha   90.00
_cell.angle_beta   90.00
_cell.angle_gamma   90.00
#
_symmetry.space_group_name_H-M   'P 1'
#
loop_
_entity.id
_entity.type
_entity.pdbx_description
1 polymer ?
#
loop_
_entity_poly.entity_id
_entity_poly.type
_entity_poly.pdbx_seq_one_letter_code
_entity_poly.pdbx_strand_id
1 'polypeptide(L)'
;MSSQTGVLEREFRACDLVRPFHRAAYDAGDRIDYQVTGVIPAHEGRVRLEIERFVGGGFAGQVYRVELLEIEQETGAIAGLEPGRHYAIKILRPPSAFAGFFRDVLYFLAYQGAFSAQVNPAAVRVGVLWQKLIRRAAAIELGEEGSVCDTYATFYDSDLKSFGEINEWVDGRIWKFEVDDRVFDRWDFEGEPPADQNSPEYVHKKIFMRRLVALLHEMGAPELARQYEWWTCKSQPNALKRLSAEGSPAAGLTAIDFRAGLALLAFLPMSPADFKLILRGLFQGRLVQFDRSDLPRLEKYVTDRSEVLEDLQSAVEELERQEKTYRGSLPDLTHQGLRLVTSPDLRRSVKEGTVTAWRHQGRIDDDHAARLRGGRGFFALLYMISLVPFLGPAVVKLWGDPTRRKHLGLCLTSLGYLGRAMRGARLETLVQWQRHGRVDQERALELADRPVRYWMERILFGWLPASWHRFLAEPSWAWTRLREAWSFTMRFLRDPEFREERLLEEVRVGREQGMLTPAEADKIEGQIKDPFIQKYLRCLAVHICTVPVTQVVMLLAGGAVLVYFLVYREAGWAESMAYAAATAAAIQLLPISPGSITRGVFVLFLMIKERDIKNYWVAAPVSFLHVVGYLAFPLQMVTHNPALARFLAGSWAKRMVHIVPVFGESGALLEHGIFDLFFNVPLSVARGFREHTARWVARTVVFLVALAMLVYAAVWNLWEWRQPKLEVEGATVTAIEPHEWRIDELPWRIGGVRVQLDGVEGTVDFSAAKWDESIAVGVDVDVVIRRCFAGESYDGLEVDRP
;
A
#
# COMPACT_ATOMS: atom_id res chain seq x y z
N MET A 1 23.52 11.45 -22.91
CA MET A 1 22.22 12.14 -23.15
C MET A 1 21.98 13.08 -21.97
N SER A 2 21.96 14.40 -22.18
CA SER A 2 21.60 15.36 -21.12
C SER A 2 20.26 14.96 -20.50
N SER A 3 20.18 14.82 -19.18
CA SER A 3 18.91 14.55 -18.49
C SER A 3 17.87 15.58 -18.94
N GLN A 4 16.64 15.14 -19.23
CA GLN A 4 15.56 16.00 -19.76
C GLN A 4 15.18 17.13 -18.79
N THR A 5 15.49 16.97 -17.50
CA THR A 5 15.33 17.92 -16.38
C THR A 5 16.44 18.96 -16.31
N GLY A 6 17.62 18.68 -16.88
CA GLY A 6 18.80 19.56 -16.78
C GLY A 6 18.60 20.95 -17.38
N VAL A 7 17.67 21.13 -18.33
CA VAL A 7 17.33 22.46 -18.88
C VAL A 7 16.60 23.33 -17.85
N LEU A 8 15.56 22.80 -17.20
CA LEU A 8 14.80 23.54 -16.18
C LEU A 8 15.66 23.87 -14.95
N GLU A 9 16.60 22.99 -14.58
CA GLU A 9 17.57 23.28 -13.53
C GLU A 9 18.53 24.42 -13.93
N ARG A 10 18.95 24.49 -15.20
CA ARG A 10 19.75 25.63 -15.70
C ARG A 10 18.95 26.93 -15.69
N GLU A 11 17.69 26.90 -16.11
CA GLU A 11 16.79 28.06 -16.01
C GLU A 11 16.58 28.50 -14.56
N PHE A 12 16.50 27.55 -13.62
CA PHE A 12 16.43 27.88 -12.20
C PHE A 12 17.71 28.60 -11.74
N ARG A 13 18.89 28.10 -12.14
CA ARG A 13 20.17 28.76 -11.82
C ARG A 13 20.26 30.16 -12.42
N ALA A 14 19.70 30.38 -13.62
CA ALA A 14 19.61 31.70 -14.25
C ALA A 14 18.71 32.70 -13.49
N CYS A 15 17.83 32.23 -12.60
CA CYS A 15 17.10 33.13 -11.69
C CYS A 15 18.04 33.79 -10.65
N ASP A 16 19.27 33.30 -10.45
CA ASP A 16 20.28 33.88 -9.55
C ASP A 16 19.67 34.16 -8.15
N LEU A 17 19.07 33.11 -7.59
CA LEU A 17 18.48 33.16 -6.26
C LEU A 17 19.55 32.89 -5.21
N VAL A 18 19.45 33.60 -4.08
CA VAL A 18 20.36 33.37 -2.93
C VAL A 18 20.22 31.96 -2.36
N ARG A 19 19.05 31.34 -2.52
CA ARG A 19 18.80 29.96 -2.08
C ARG A 19 19.17 28.96 -3.19
N PRO A 20 19.68 27.77 -2.84
CA PRO A 20 19.93 26.72 -3.81
C PRO A 20 18.62 26.14 -4.36
N PHE A 21 18.77 25.36 -5.43
CA PHE A 21 17.71 24.52 -6.00
C PHE A 21 17.36 23.40 -5.01
N HIS A 22 16.08 23.17 -4.76
CA HIS A 22 15.64 22.05 -3.93
C HIS A 22 15.51 20.79 -4.79
N ARG A 23 16.58 20.00 -4.83
CA ARG A 23 16.57 18.67 -5.45
C ARG A 23 15.66 17.73 -4.66
N ALA A 24 14.77 17.01 -5.35
CA ALA A 24 13.92 15.98 -4.75
C ALA A 24 14.52 14.57 -4.88
N ALA A 25 15.22 14.34 -6.00
CA ALA A 25 15.87 13.10 -6.39
C ALA A 25 16.97 13.41 -7.41
N TYR A 26 17.96 12.52 -7.54
CA TYR A 26 18.97 12.55 -8.60
C TYR A 26 18.44 11.91 -9.89
N ASP A 27 19.00 12.33 -11.02
CA ASP A 27 18.71 11.77 -12.34
C ASP A 27 19.88 10.88 -12.81
N ALA A 28 19.62 10.02 -13.80
CA ALA A 28 20.68 9.21 -14.41
C ALA A 28 21.77 10.10 -15.04
N GLY A 29 23.03 9.74 -14.80
CA GLY A 29 24.23 10.49 -15.18
C GLY A 29 24.66 11.56 -14.16
N ASP A 30 23.89 11.80 -13.09
CA ASP A 30 24.34 12.66 -11.99
C ASP A 30 25.58 12.03 -11.34
N ARG A 31 26.62 12.85 -11.11
CA ARG A 31 27.83 12.45 -10.39
C ARG A 31 27.78 13.01 -8.98
N ILE A 32 27.95 12.13 -8.01
CA ILE A 32 27.87 12.43 -6.58
C ILE A 32 29.21 12.11 -5.94
N ASP A 33 29.56 12.91 -4.94
CA ASP A 33 30.83 12.84 -4.23
C ASP A 33 30.51 12.89 -2.73
N TYR A 34 30.89 11.84 -2.02
CA TYR A 34 30.56 11.68 -0.61
C TYR A 34 31.77 11.33 0.22
N GLN A 35 31.84 11.97 1.39
CA GLN A 35 32.57 11.44 2.52
C GLN A 35 31.79 10.26 3.11
N VAL A 36 32.46 9.13 3.26
CA VAL A 36 31.89 7.85 3.69
C VAL A 36 32.62 7.29 4.90
N THR A 37 31.88 6.55 5.72
CA THR A 37 32.42 5.73 6.79
C THR A 37 32.06 4.29 6.54
N GLY A 38 33.06 3.40 6.41
CA GLY A 38 32.90 1.96 6.28
C GLY A 38 32.16 1.35 7.46
N VAL A 39 31.52 0.19 7.28
CA VAL A 39 30.73 -0.43 8.36
C VAL A 39 31.62 -1.19 9.34
N ILE A 40 32.36 -2.20 8.88
CA ILE A 40 33.32 -2.96 9.70
C ILE A 40 34.55 -3.24 8.83
N PRO A 41 35.73 -2.65 9.13
CA PRO A 41 35.99 -1.61 10.13
C PRO A 41 35.41 -0.24 9.74
N ALA A 42 35.35 0.68 10.71
CA ALA A 42 34.81 2.04 10.56
C ALA A 42 35.77 3.02 9.86
N HIS A 43 36.44 2.59 8.78
CA HIS A 43 37.40 3.44 8.06
C HIS A 43 36.70 4.57 7.31
N GLU A 44 37.34 5.72 7.26
CA GLU A 44 36.88 6.92 6.56
C GLU A 44 37.54 7.00 5.19
N GLY A 45 36.79 7.53 4.23
CA GLY A 45 37.25 7.73 2.87
C GLY A 45 36.26 8.57 2.08
N ARG A 46 36.63 8.88 0.85
CA ARG A 46 35.83 9.66 -0.08
C ARG A 46 35.53 8.83 -1.32
N VAL A 47 34.29 8.84 -1.76
CA VAL A 47 33.86 8.10 -2.96
C VAL A 47 33.27 9.04 -4.00
N ARG A 48 33.54 8.75 -5.28
CA ARG A 48 32.84 9.35 -6.41
C ARG A 48 31.99 8.29 -7.08
N LEU A 49 30.69 8.53 -7.19
CA LEU A 49 29.73 7.59 -7.77
C LEU A 49 28.99 8.27 -8.94
N GLU A 50 28.61 7.48 -9.95
CA GLU A 50 27.71 7.91 -11.02
C GLU A 50 26.35 7.22 -10.85
N ILE A 51 25.26 8.01 -10.87
CA ILE A 51 23.90 7.48 -10.82
C ILE A 51 23.56 6.84 -12.16
N GLU A 52 23.41 5.53 -12.21
CA GLU A 52 22.98 4.85 -13.43
C GLU A 52 21.46 4.96 -13.61
N ARG A 53 20.71 4.70 -12.54
CA ARG A 53 19.25 4.83 -12.54
C ARG A 53 18.65 4.94 -11.14
N PHE A 54 17.52 5.65 -11.07
CA PHE A 54 16.61 5.58 -9.94
C PHE A 54 15.83 4.24 -9.97
N VAL A 55 15.86 3.50 -8.87
CA VAL A 55 15.22 2.17 -8.76
C VAL A 55 13.82 2.29 -8.20
N GLY A 56 13.65 3.08 -7.15
CA GLY A 56 12.38 3.27 -6.48
C GLY A 56 12.49 4.12 -5.21
N GLY A 57 11.35 4.56 -4.69
CA GLY A 57 11.30 5.33 -3.45
C GLY A 57 10.03 5.03 -2.66
N GLY A 58 10.22 4.80 -1.36
CA GLY A 58 9.16 4.57 -0.40
C GLY A 58 9.22 5.59 0.74
N PHE A 59 8.53 5.29 1.85
CA PHE A 59 8.54 6.15 3.04
C PHE A 59 9.91 6.16 3.74
N ALA A 60 10.69 5.08 3.65
CA ALA A 60 12.00 5.00 4.27
C ALA A 60 13.10 5.80 3.53
N GLY A 61 12.89 6.08 2.24
CA GLY A 61 13.92 6.71 1.41
C GLY A 61 13.79 6.37 -0.07
N GLN A 62 14.85 6.65 -0.80
CA GLN A 62 15.00 6.44 -2.23
C GLN A 62 16.26 5.62 -2.53
N VAL A 63 16.16 4.72 -3.50
CA VAL A 63 17.23 3.79 -3.88
C VAL A 63 17.66 4.03 -5.32
N TYR A 64 18.97 4.03 -5.52
CA TYR A 64 19.60 4.19 -6.82
C TYR A 64 20.58 3.05 -7.07
N ARG A 65 20.69 2.63 -8.33
CA ARG A 65 21.82 1.84 -8.79
C ARG A 65 22.92 2.81 -9.22
N VAL A 66 24.13 2.59 -8.75
CA VAL A 66 25.27 3.46 -9.01
C VAL A 66 26.49 2.65 -9.40
N GLU A 67 27.38 3.26 -10.17
CA GLU A 67 28.73 2.77 -10.41
C GLU A 67 29.71 3.53 -9.52
N LEU A 68 30.61 2.82 -8.85
CA LEU A 68 31.71 3.44 -8.11
C LEU A 68 32.84 3.80 -9.07
N LEU A 69 33.07 5.09 -9.27
CA LEU A 69 34.12 5.58 -10.17
C LEU A 69 35.48 5.59 -9.50
N GLU A 70 35.55 6.17 -8.30
CA GLU A 70 36.80 6.40 -7.57
C GLU A 70 36.56 6.25 -6.05
N ILE A 71 37.58 5.77 -5.34
CA ILE A 71 37.62 5.72 -3.87
C ILE A 71 38.98 6.21 -3.38
N GLU A 72 38.96 7.24 -2.54
CA GLU A 72 40.11 7.75 -1.81
C GLU A 72 40.00 7.26 -0.35
N GLN A 73 41.04 6.61 0.15
CA GLN A 73 41.05 6.02 1.49
C GLN A 73 41.80 6.94 2.45
N GLU A 74 41.15 7.38 3.53
CA GLU A 74 41.75 8.31 4.50
C GLU A 74 42.37 7.56 5.69
N THR A 75 41.60 6.67 6.34
CA THR A 75 42.07 5.92 7.52
C THR A 75 42.30 4.43 7.27
N GLY A 76 41.92 3.93 6.09
CA GLY A 76 42.18 2.56 5.66
C GLY A 76 41.21 2.10 4.57
N ALA A 77 41.39 0.85 4.10
CA ALA A 77 40.51 0.28 3.09
C ALA A 77 39.09 0.07 3.63
N ILE A 78 38.09 0.49 2.86
CA ILE A 78 36.68 0.23 3.16
C ILE A 78 36.31 -1.11 2.51
N ALA A 79 35.98 -2.10 3.35
CA ALA A 79 35.70 -3.46 2.89
C ALA A 79 34.50 -3.52 1.92
N GLY A 80 34.71 -4.17 0.76
CA GLY A 80 33.67 -4.43 -0.24
C GLY A 80 33.46 -3.32 -1.28
N LEU A 81 34.11 -2.17 -1.15
CA LEU A 81 34.08 -1.09 -2.15
C LEU A 81 35.25 -1.20 -3.14
N GLU A 82 34.92 -1.37 -4.42
CA GLU A 82 35.88 -1.50 -5.52
C GLU A 82 35.44 -0.63 -6.71
N PRO A 83 36.33 0.22 -7.26
CA PRO A 83 36.05 0.97 -8.49
C PRO A 83 35.60 0.08 -9.66
N GLY A 84 34.67 0.58 -10.47
CA GLY A 84 34.06 -0.12 -11.59
C GLY A 84 32.95 -1.12 -11.23
N ARG A 85 32.65 -1.32 -9.94
CA ARG A 85 31.53 -2.16 -9.50
C ARG A 85 30.24 -1.36 -9.29
N HIS A 86 29.11 -2.07 -9.36
CA HIS A 86 27.79 -1.52 -9.11
C HIS A 86 27.33 -1.72 -7.67
N TYR A 87 26.69 -0.70 -7.12
CA TYR A 87 26.17 -0.68 -5.76
C TYR A 87 24.75 -0.14 -5.73
N ALA A 88 24.04 -0.43 -4.65
CA ALA A 88 22.78 0.22 -4.32
C ALA A 88 23.05 1.32 -3.30
N ILE A 89 22.74 2.58 -3.61
CA ILE A 89 22.70 3.62 -2.57
C ILE A 89 21.26 3.85 -2.13
N LYS A 90 21.05 3.91 -0.82
CA LYS A 90 19.76 4.28 -0.23
C LYS A 90 19.91 5.58 0.53
N ILE A 91 19.20 6.61 0.08
CA ILE A 91 19.16 7.92 0.74
C ILE A 91 17.84 8.02 1.51
N LEU A 92 17.92 8.28 2.82
CA LEU A 92 16.82 8.09 3.79
C LEU A 92 15.78 9.23 3.79
N ARG A 93 15.50 9.78 2.60
CA ARG A 93 14.51 10.83 2.34
C ARG A 93 13.57 10.41 1.20
N PRO A 94 12.24 10.50 1.38
CA PRO A 94 11.31 10.12 0.32
C PRO A 94 11.38 11.14 -0.82
N PRO A 95 11.25 10.69 -2.07
CA PRO A 95 11.23 11.59 -3.22
C PRO A 95 9.93 12.42 -3.28
N SER A 96 8.84 11.90 -2.71
CA SER A 96 7.54 12.57 -2.66
C SER A 96 7.42 13.47 -1.43
N ALA A 97 7.03 14.73 -1.66
CA ALA A 97 6.76 15.68 -0.57
C ALA A 97 5.62 15.22 0.35
N PHE A 98 4.59 14.56 -0.20
CA PHE A 98 3.50 13.99 0.59
C PHE A 98 4.00 12.84 1.47
N ALA A 99 4.77 11.91 0.90
CA ALA A 99 5.31 10.78 1.66
C ALA A 99 6.25 11.24 2.78
N GLY A 100 7.09 12.23 2.50
CA GLY A 100 7.94 12.89 3.50
C GLY A 100 7.12 13.53 4.62
N PHE A 101 6.11 14.34 4.27
CA PHE A 101 5.23 14.97 5.25
C PHE A 101 4.49 13.94 6.12
N PHE A 102 3.86 12.93 5.51
CA PHE A 102 3.11 11.91 6.23
C PHE A 102 3.99 11.14 7.22
N ARG A 103 5.18 10.70 6.77
CA ARG A 103 6.15 10.07 7.64
C ARG A 103 6.56 10.99 8.79
N ASP A 104 6.95 12.22 8.49
CA ASP A 104 7.48 13.14 9.51
C ASP A 104 6.41 13.44 10.59
N VAL A 105 5.13 13.49 10.22
CA VAL A 105 4.01 13.57 11.18
C VAL A 105 3.95 12.34 12.07
N LEU A 106 4.05 11.12 11.51
CA LEU A 106 4.04 9.90 12.32
C LEU A 106 5.22 9.82 13.28
N TYR A 107 6.42 10.22 12.85
CA TYR A 107 7.59 10.29 13.74
C TYR A 107 7.46 11.36 14.81
N PHE A 108 6.85 12.50 14.49
CA PHE A 108 6.56 13.52 15.47
C PHE A 108 5.56 13.01 16.52
N LEU A 109 4.49 12.34 16.11
CA LEU A 109 3.53 11.74 17.04
C LEU A 109 4.15 10.64 17.89
N ALA A 110 5.00 9.80 17.29
CA ALA A 110 5.66 8.68 17.95
C ALA A 110 6.75 9.12 18.95
N TYR A 111 7.67 9.97 18.48
CA TYR A 111 8.94 10.25 19.17
C TYR A 111 9.17 11.74 19.47
N GLN A 112 8.27 12.61 19.03
CA GLN A 112 8.40 14.07 19.13
C GLN A 112 9.70 14.56 18.47
N GLY A 113 10.13 13.84 17.42
CA GLY A 113 11.37 14.06 16.69
C GLY A 113 11.20 13.84 15.20
N ALA A 114 12.26 14.09 14.44
CA ALA A 114 12.32 13.78 13.02
C ALA A 114 12.57 12.29 12.79
N PHE A 115 12.44 11.83 11.54
CA PHE A 115 12.89 10.50 11.16
C PHE A 115 14.39 10.36 11.40
N SER A 116 14.76 9.61 12.44
CA SER A 116 16.13 9.57 12.96
C SER A 116 17.14 9.10 11.92
N ALA A 117 16.80 8.12 11.11
CA ALA A 117 17.70 7.60 10.08
C ALA A 117 18.03 8.67 9.01
N GLN A 118 17.17 9.68 8.82
CA GLN A 118 17.51 10.80 7.93
C GLN A 118 18.53 11.77 8.55
N VAL A 119 18.52 11.96 9.87
CA VAL A 119 19.13 13.15 10.50
C VAL A 119 20.11 12.85 11.64
N ASN A 120 20.18 11.60 12.11
CA ASN A 120 20.99 11.19 13.24
C ASN A 120 22.03 10.15 12.78
N PRO A 121 23.34 10.46 12.84
CA PRO A 121 24.38 9.53 12.42
C PRO A 121 24.37 8.24 13.24
N ALA A 122 24.06 8.30 14.55
CA ALA A 122 23.98 7.12 15.40
C ALA A 122 22.85 6.17 14.95
N ALA A 123 21.71 6.70 14.51
CA ALA A 123 20.58 5.89 14.03
C ALA A 123 20.93 5.12 12.74
N VAL A 124 21.60 5.78 11.79
CA VAL A 124 22.06 5.12 10.56
C VAL A 124 23.11 4.07 10.88
N ARG A 125 24.04 4.40 11.79
CA ARG A 125 25.11 3.51 12.23
C ARG A 125 24.56 2.23 12.88
N VAL A 126 23.59 2.37 13.79
CA VAL A 126 22.87 1.24 14.40
C VAL A 126 22.26 0.34 13.33
N GLY A 127 21.61 0.93 12.32
CA GLY A 127 20.97 0.18 11.25
C GLY A 127 21.93 -0.69 10.43
N VAL A 128 23.09 -0.15 10.05
CA VAL A 128 24.07 -0.89 9.23
C VAL A 128 24.82 -1.95 10.06
N LEU A 129 25.06 -1.69 11.34
CA LEU A 129 25.67 -2.67 12.26
C LEU A 129 24.74 -3.85 12.52
N TRP A 130 23.45 -3.58 12.77
CA TRP A 130 22.44 -4.65 12.86
C TRP A 130 22.43 -5.51 11.61
N GLN A 131 22.46 -4.89 10.43
CA GLN A 131 22.45 -5.63 9.16
C GLN A 131 23.67 -6.55 9.00
N LYS A 132 24.88 -6.10 9.38
CA LYS A 132 26.08 -6.97 9.40
C LYS A 132 25.93 -8.16 10.34
N LEU A 133 25.45 -7.93 11.55
CA LEU A 133 25.22 -9.00 12.54
C LEU A 133 24.17 -9.99 12.05
N ILE A 134 23.04 -9.49 11.53
CA ILE A 134 21.95 -10.32 10.99
C ILE A 134 22.45 -11.14 9.80
N ARG A 135 23.30 -10.56 8.94
CA ARG A 135 23.90 -11.28 7.82
C ARG A 135 24.77 -12.45 8.27
N ARG A 136 25.61 -12.25 9.29
CA ARG A 136 26.43 -13.34 9.84
C ARG A 136 25.56 -14.40 10.53
N ALA A 137 24.57 -13.99 11.31
CA ALA A 137 23.61 -14.90 11.93
C ALA A 137 22.80 -15.70 10.91
N ALA A 138 22.39 -15.08 9.81
CA ALA A 138 21.68 -15.73 8.71
C ALA A 138 22.55 -16.79 8.01
N ALA A 139 23.87 -16.62 7.96
CA ALA A 139 24.77 -17.65 7.43
C ALA A 139 24.69 -18.95 8.23
N ILE A 140 24.56 -18.83 9.55
CA ILE A 140 24.47 -19.96 10.48
C ILE A 140 23.07 -20.60 10.37
N GLU A 141 22.04 -19.77 10.44
CA GLU A 141 20.66 -20.24 10.64
C GLU A 141 19.91 -20.50 9.32
N LEU A 142 20.30 -19.86 8.22
CA LEU A 142 19.70 -20.00 6.89
C LEU A 142 20.65 -20.66 5.88
N GLY A 143 21.92 -20.87 6.25
CA GLY A 143 22.91 -21.67 5.50
C GLY A 143 23.81 -20.88 4.54
N GLU A 144 23.53 -19.59 4.30
CA GLU A 144 24.39 -18.75 3.46
C GLU A 144 24.34 -17.27 3.87
N GLU A 145 25.50 -16.60 3.85
CA GLU A 145 25.56 -15.16 4.09
C GLU A 145 24.79 -14.35 3.02
N GLY A 146 24.64 -14.91 1.81
CA GLY A 146 23.88 -14.30 0.72
C GLY A 146 22.37 -14.15 1.00
N SER A 147 21.88 -14.74 2.10
CA SER A 147 20.49 -14.61 2.56
C SER A 147 20.12 -13.19 3.01
N VAL A 148 21.09 -12.33 3.28
CA VAL A 148 20.89 -10.94 3.70
C VAL A 148 21.83 -10.06 2.90
N CYS A 149 21.30 -9.01 2.26
CA CYS A 149 22.13 -8.09 1.48
C CYS A 149 23.20 -7.42 2.34
N ASP A 150 24.39 -7.25 1.78
CA ASP A 150 25.48 -6.60 2.51
C ASP A 150 25.38 -5.07 2.51
N THR A 151 26.03 -4.43 3.48
CA THR A 151 26.16 -2.98 3.62
C THR A 151 27.63 -2.58 3.79
N TYR A 152 28.10 -1.58 3.06
CA TYR A 152 29.52 -1.27 2.95
C TYR A 152 29.91 0.02 3.65
N ALA A 153 29.08 1.07 3.53
CA ALA A 153 29.39 2.37 4.11
C ALA A 153 28.14 3.24 4.36
N THR A 154 28.29 4.26 5.20
CA THR A 154 27.29 5.31 5.44
C THR A 154 27.82 6.67 5.03
N PHE A 155 26.95 7.57 4.60
CA PHE A 155 27.30 8.94 4.20
C PHE A 155 26.21 9.94 4.56
N TYR A 156 26.53 11.23 4.45
CA TYR A 156 25.56 12.32 4.54
C TYR A 156 25.46 13.08 3.22
N ASP A 157 24.25 13.16 2.69
CA ASP A 157 23.92 13.93 1.49
C ASP A 157 23.45 15.33 1.89
N SER A 158 24.20 16.36 1.47
CA SER A 158 23.93 17.76 1.79
C SER A 158 22.83 18.39 0.92
N ASP A 159 22.65 17.91 -0.31
CA ASP A 159 21.63 18.40 -1.26
C ASP A 159 20.24 17.93 -0.82
N LEU A 160 20.12 16.64 -0.52
CA LEU A 160 18.92 15.99 -0.02
C LEU A 160 18.79 16.06 1.50
N LYS A 161 19.80 16.56 2.23
CA LYS A 161 19.75 16.76 3.69
C LYS A 161 19.33 15.50 4.44
N SER A 162 20.03 14.42 4.13
CA SER A 162 19.72 13.08 4.58
C SER A 162 20.97 12.23 4.67
N PHE A 163 21.06 11.42 5.71
CA PHE A 163 22.00 10.30 5.67
C PHE A 163 21.56 9.26 4.63
N GLY A 164 22.52 8.46 4.20
CA GLY A 164 22.35 7.33 3.33
C GLY A 164 23.36 6.23 3.60
N GLU A 165 23.18 5.14 2.87
CA GLU A 165 23.98 3.92 2.97
C GLU A 165 24.31 3.39 1.57
N ILE A 166 25.49 2.78 1.45
CA ILE A 166 25.97 2.06 0.27
C ILE A 166 25.85 0.58 0.58
N ASN A 167 25.01 -0.12 -0.18
CA ASN A 167 24.70 -1.53 -0.01
C ASN A 167 25.08 -2.34 -1.25
N GLU A 168 25.10 -3.66 -1.09
CA GLU A 168 25.19 -4.63 -2.16
C GLU A 168 24.11 -4.37 -3.22
N TRP A 169 24.52 -4.31 -4.49
CA TRP A 169 23.58 -4.43 -5.60
C TRP A 169 23.18 -5.90 -5.76
N VAL A 170 21.98 -6.25 -5.33
CA VAL A 170 21.42 -7.59 -5.52
C VAL A 170 20.76 -7.67 -6.89
N ASP A 171 21.39 -8.39 -7.82
CA ASP A 171 20.77 -8.71 -9.11
C ASP A 171 19.71 -9.81 -8.90
N GLY A 172 18.50 -9.37 -8.61
CA GLY A 172 17.41 -10.23 -8.19
C GLY A 172 16.06 -9.80 -8.72
N ARG A 173 15.14 -10.75 -8.73
CA ARG A 173 13.73 -10.55 -9.09
C ARG A 173 12.82 -10.85 -7.91
N ILE A 174 11.58 -10.38 -8.02
CA ILE A 174 10.50 -10.87 -7.19
C ILE A 174 10.16 -12.34 -7.54
N TRP A 175 9.43 -13.02 -6.65
CA TRP A 175 8.90 -14.37 -6.84
C TRP A 175 7.91 -14.49 -8.01
N LYS A 176 7.80 -15.71 -8.57
CA LYS A 176 6.92 -16.05 -9.71
C LYS A 176 5.47 -16.25 -9.27
N PHE A 177 4.54 -16.01 -10.20
CA PHE A 177 3.17 -16.51 -10.09
C PHE A 177 3.13 -17.99 -10.48
N GLU A 178 2.80 -18.85 -9.54
CA GLU A 178 2.79 -20.32 -9.68
C GLU A 178 1.34 -20.82 -9.75
N VAL A 179 1.03 -21.64 -10.76
CA VAL A 179 -0.31 -22.23 -10.91
C VAL A 179 -0.44 -23.41 -9.97
N ASP A 180 -1.50 -23.40 -9.18
CA ASP A 180 -1.73 -24.34 -8.11
C ASP A 180 -3.18 -24.80 -8.11
N ASP A 181 -3.38 -26.06 -8.54
CA ASP A 181 -4.68 -26.72 -8.48
C ASP A 181 -4.95 -27.41 -7.13
N ARG A 182 -4.06 -27.21 -6.15
CA ARG A 182 -4.16 -27.67 -4.76
C ARG A 182 -3.92 -26.51 -3.78
N VAL A 183 -4.39 -25.30 -4.11
CA VAL A 183 -4.10 -24.09 -3.30
C VAL A 183 -4.53 -24.19 -1.84
N PHE A 184 -5.59 -24.96 -1.57
CA PHE A 184 -6.09 -25.20 -0.22
C PHE A 184 -5.19 -26.14 0.59
N ASP A 185 -4.43 -26.99 -0.09
CA ASP A 185 -3.51 -27.97 0.49
C ASP A 185 -2.06 -27.46 0.45
N ARG A 186 -1.83 -26.21 -0.02
CA ARG A 186 -0.51 -25.57 -0.15
C ARG A 186 0.28 -25.56 1.17
N TRP A 187 -0.39 -25.71 2.31
CA TRP A 187 0.20 -25.74 3.65
C TRP A 187 0.03 -27.09 4.38
N ASP A 188 -0.48 -28.11 3.70
CA ASP A 188 -0.74 -29.44 4.27
C ASP A 188 0.54 -30.30 4.24
N PHE A 189 1.55 -29.89 5.00
CA PHE A 189 2.79 -30.65 5.20
C PHE A 189 3.48 -30.25 6.51
N GLU A 190 4.22 -31.19 7.09
CA GLU A 190 5.07 -30.96 8.27
C GLU A 190 6.55 -30.92 7.86
N GLY A 191 7.31 -29.95 8.39
CA GLY A 191 8.73 -29.81 8.09
C GLY A 191 8.99 -29.23 6.70
N GLU A 192 9.61 -30.03 5.83
CA GLU A 192 9.99 -29.62 4.48
C GLU A 192 8.83 -29.76 3.49
N PRO A 193 8.70 -28.82 2.54
CA PRO A 193 7.67 -28.92 1.52
C PRO A 193 7.89 -30.16 0.62
N PRO A 194 6.82 -30.85 0.20
CA PRO A 194 6.91 -31.97 -0.73
C PRO A 194 7.61 -31.58 -2.03
N ALA A 195 8.37 -32.52 -2.62
CA ALA A 195 9.06 -32.29 -3.89
C ALA A 195 8.08 -32.02 -5.05
N ASP A 196 6.85 -32.51 -4.96
CA ASP A 196 5.76 -32.32 -5.93
C ASP A 196 4.85 -31.11 -5.60
N GLN A 197 5.32 -30.18 -4.74
CA GLN A 197 4.61 -28.94 -4.44
C GLN A 197 4.37 -28.10 -5.72
N ASN A 198 3.12 -27.69 -5.94
CA ASN A 198 2.72 -26.88 -7.10
C ASN A 198 3.16 -25.41 -7.00
N SER A 199 3.30 -24.87 -5.78
CA SER A 199 3.75 -23.49 -5.51
C SER A 199 5.08 -23.43 -4.76
N PRO A 200 6.19 -23.97 -5.31
CA PRO A 200 7.43 -24.11 -4.56
C PRO A 200 8.09 -22.76 -4.23
N GLU A 201 8.13 -21.75 -5.11
CA GLU A 201 8.69 -20.43 -4.77
C GLU A 201 7.87 -19.73 -3.69
N TYR A 202 6.53 -19.81 -3.76
CA TYR A 202 5.65 -19.22 -2.73
C TYR A 202 5.94 -19.80 -1.34
N VAL A 203 5.99 -21.13 -1.27
CA VAL A 203 6.17 -21.85 -0.02
C VAL A 203 7.55 -21.61 0.57
N HIS A 204 8.61 -21.74 -0.22
CA HIS A 204 9.98 -21.52 0.24
C HIS A 204 10.21 -20.08 0.68
N LYS A 205 9.66 -19.09 -0.04
CA LYS A 205 9.75 -17.69 0.37
C LYS A 205 9.08 -17.43 1.72
N LYS A 206 7.89 -17.99 1.97
CA LYS A 206 7.23 -17.84 3.27
C LYS A 206 7.99 -18.53 4.39
N ILE A 207 8.56 -19.72 4.13
CA ILE A 207 9.41 -20.42 5.09
C ILE A 207 10.66 -19.60 5.42
N PHE A 208 11.35 -19.09 4.40
CA PHE A 208 12.50 -18.20 4.54
C PHE A 208 12.16 -16.98 5.40
N MET A 209 11.09 -16.25 5.07
CA MET A 209 10.66 -15.08 5.83
C MET A 209 10.28 -15.44 7.27
N ARG A 210 9.59 -16.57 7.49
CA ARG A 210 9.27 -17.05 8.85
C ARG A 210 10.53 -17.36 9.66
N ARG A 211 11.53 -18.01 9.07
CA ARG A 211 12.81 -18.31 9.72
C ARG A 211 13.59 -17.02 10.00
N LEU A 212 13.63 -16.08 9.06
CA LEU A 212 14.25 -14.78 9.25
C LEU A 212 13.57 -13.97 10.38
N VAL A 213 12.24 -13.95 10.43
CA VAL A 213 11.48 -13.32 11.52
C VAL A 213 11.81 -13.97 12.87
N ALA A 214 11.88 -15.30 12.93
CA ALA A 214 12.26 -16.03 14.14
C ALA A 214 13.69 -15.67 14.58
N LEU A 215 14.64 -15.66 13.65
CA LEU A 215 16.02 -15.24 13.88
C LEU A 215 16.10 -13.81 14.44
N LEU A 216 15.40 -12.86 13.81
CA LEU A 216 15.37 -11.47 14.26
C LEU A 216 14.78 -11.34 15.66
N HIS A 217 13.75 -12.12 15.99
CA HIS A 217 13.23 -12.18 17.35
C HIS A 217 14.21 -12.78 18.36
N GLU A 218 14.95 -13.81 17.97
CA GLU A 218 15.97 -14.47 18.80
C GLU A 218 17.15 -13.54 19.08
N MET A 219 17.61 -12.79 18.07
CA MET A 219 18.70 -11.82 18.20
C MET A 219 18.33 -10.56 18.99
N GLY A 220 17.05 -10.29 19.21
CA GLY A 220 16.60 -9.05 19.87
C GLY A 220 16.31 -7.89 18.92
N ALA A 221 15.97 -8.16 17.66
CA ALA A 221 15.55 -7.19 16.66
C ALA A 221 14.06 -7.33 16.25
N PRO A 222 13.10 -7.35 17.20
CA PRO A 222 11.68 -7.61 16.91
C PRO A 222 11.05 -6.60 15.94
N GLU A 223 11.50 -5.35 15.96
CA GLU A 223 10.95 -4.29 15.10
C GLU A 223 11.50 -4.37 13.66
N LEU A 224 12.73 -4.90 13.47
CA LEU A 224 13.22 -5.25 12.14
C LEU A 224 12.48 -6.48 11.60
N ALA A 225 12.13 -7.44 12.47
CA ALA A 225 11.35 -8.63 12.10
C ALA A 225 10.03 -8.27 11.42
N ARG A 226 9.38 -7.19 11.86
CA ARG A 226 8.14 -6.69 11.26
C ARG A 226 8.24 -6.44 9.75
N GLN A 227 9.39 -6.02 9.23
CA GLN A 227 9.58 -5.80 7.78
C GLN A 227 9.49 -7.08 6.95
N TYR A 228 9.58 -8.24 7.62
CA TYR A 228 9.57 -9.57 7.02
C TYR A 228 8.38 -10.41 7.49
N GLU A 229 7.51 -9.85 8.33
CA GLU A 229 6.26 -10.51 8.76
C GLU A 229 5.31 -10.66 7.57
N TRP A 230 4.91 -11.89 7.28
CA TRP A 230 4.16 -12.22 6.06
C TRP A 230 2.88 -11.39 5.88
N TRP A 231 2.13 -11.22 6.98
CA TRP A 231 0.83 -10.56 7.00
C TRP A 231 0.91 -9.04 7.13
N THR A 232 2.10 -8.45 6.98
CA THR A 232 2.21 -7.00 6.74
C THR A 232 1.81 -6.61 5.31
N CYS A 233 1.65 -7.60 4.43
CA CYS A 233 1.28 -7.45 3.01
C CYS A 233 2.25 -6.64 2.14
N LYS A 234 3.30 -6.05 2.74
CA LYS A 234 4.37 -5.29 2.09
C LYS A 234 5.76 -5.87 2.30
N SER A 235 5.88 -6.96 3.05
CA SER A 235 7.17 -7.58 3.36
C SER A 235 7.74 -8.40 2.20
N GLN A 236 6.91 -8.82 1.25
CA GLN A 236 7.33 -9.71 0.16
C GLN A 236 8.32 -9.03 -0.81
N PRO A 237 8.15 -7.76 -1.21
CA PRO A 237 9.16 -7.05 -2.00
C PRO A 237 10.52 -6.89 -1.29
N ASN A 238 10.57 -6.96 0.04
CA ASN A 238 11.82 -6.91 0.82
C ASN A 238 12.60 -8.23 0.77
N ALA A 239 12.11 -9.27 0.10
CA ALA A 239 12.83 -10.52 -0.10
C ALA A 239 12.89 -10.83 -1.60
N LEU A 240 14.08 -10.66 -2.19
CA LEU A 240 14.33 -10.94 -3.60
C LEU A 240 14.86 -12.35 -3.79
N LYS A 241 14.74 -12.85 -5.02
CA LYS A 241 15.43 -14.05 -5.48
C LYS A 241 16.55 -13.65 -6.43
N ARG A 242 17.79 -14.03 -6.11
CA ARG A 242 18.96 -13.80 -6.96
C ARG A 242 18.82 -14.54 -8.29
N LEU A 243 19.16 -13.86 -9.38
CA LEU A 243 19.06 -14.45 -10.72
C LEU A 243 20.01 -15.65 -10.90
N SER A 244 21.15 -15.66 -10.22
CA SER A 244 22.10 -16.78 -10.23
C SER A 244 21.52 -18.10 -9.68
N ALA A 245 20.45 -18.04 -8.87
CA ALA A 245 19.82 -19.20 -8.26
C ALA A 245 18.46 -19.55 -8.89
N GLU A 246 18.19 -19.10 -10.13
CA GLU A 246 16.86 -19.24 -10.74
C GLU A 246 16.39 -20.70 -10.85
N GLY A 247 17.31 -21.65 -11.01
CA GLY A 247 17.01 -23.08 -11.13
C GLY A 247 16.51 -23.78 -9.87
N SER A 248 16.55 -23.13 -8.70
CA SER A 248 16.10 -23.73 -7.43
C SER A 248 15.06 -22.84 -6.74
N PRO A 249 13.86 -23.32 -6.38
CA PRO A 249 12.86 -22.55 -5.66
C PRO A 249 13.33 -22.04 -4.28
N ALA A 250 14.18 -22.81 -3.61
CA ALA A 250 14.65 -22.54 -2.25
C ALA A 250 15.89 -21.64 -2.19
N ALA A 251 16.77 -21.70 -3.19
CA ALA A 251 18.07 -21.02 -3.15
C ALA A 251 18.01 -19.55 -3.58
N GLY A 252 18.95 -18.76 -3.08
CA GLY A 252 19.15 -17.37 -3.48
C GLY A 252 18.04 -16.41 -3.03
N LEU A 253 17.27 -16.78 -2.00
CA LEU A 253 16.34 -15.87 -1.33
C LEU A 253 17.14 -14.91 -0.46
N THR A 254 17.05 -13.61 -0.74
CA THR A 254 17.83 -12.57 -0.09
C THR A 254 16.92 -11.50 0.48
N ALA A 255 17.02 -11.31 1.79
CA ALA A 255 16.43 -10.19 2.51
C ALA A 255 17.15 -8.89 2.16
N ILE A 256 16.37 -7.92 1.71
CA ILE A 256 16.79 -6.56 1.37
C ILE A 256 15.97 -5.57 2.19
N ASP A 257 16.53 -4.38 2.38
CA ASP A 257 15.90 -3.28 3.12
C ASP A 257 15.69 -3.56 4.63
N PHE A 258 16.61 -3.03 5.44
CA PHE A 258 16.55 -3.08 6.89
C PHE A 258 16.21 -1.70 7.49
N ARG A 259 15.52 -0.84 6.75
CA ARG A 259 15.12 0.51 7.19
C ARG A 259 13.61 0.65 7.11
N ALA A 260 12.94 0.43 8.24
CA ALA A 260 11.52 0.67 8.31
C ALA A 260 11.25 2.18 8.17
N GLY A 261 10.23 2.54 7.39
CA GLY A 261 9.95 3.95 7.05
C GLY A 261 8.82 4.58 7.87
N LEU A 262 8.03 3.79 8.62
CA LEU A 262 6.79 4.25 9.25
C LEU A 262 6.65 3.71 10.66
N ALA A 263 6.57 4.62 11.63
CA ALA A 263 6.25 4.28 13.03
C ALA A 263 4.85 3.69 13.16
N LEU A 264 4.69 2.64 13.98
CA LEU A 264 3.37 2.08 14.29
C LEU A 264 2.78 2.80 15.49
N LEU A 265 1.66 3.50 15.27
CA LEU A 265 0.87 4.13 16.32
C LEU A 265 -0.26 3.20 16.74
N ALA A 266 -0.65 3.25 18.02
CA ALA A 266 -1.69 2.40 18.59
C ALA A 266 -3.06 2.46 17.88
N PHE A 267 -3.35 3.52 17.12
CA PHE A 267 -4.61 3.73 16.42
C PHE A 267 -4.50 3.67 14.89
N LEU A 268 -3.32 3.32 14.35
CA LEU A 268 -3.07 3.33 12.90
C LEU A 268 -2.43 2.01 12.43
N PRO A 269 -3.16 0.88 12.48
CA PRO A 269 -2.70 -0.37 11.89
C PRO A 269 -2.57 -0.21 10.37
N MET A 270 -1.39 -0.50 9.82
CA MET A 270 -1.12 -0.40 8.38
C MET A 270 -1.32 -1.74 7.66
N SER A 271 -1.53 -2.82 8.44
CA SER A 271 -1.71 -4.18 7.95
C SER A 271 -2.40 -5.08 9.01
N PRO A 272 -2.92 -6.26 8.63
CA PRO A 272 -3.48 -7.22 9.59
C PRO A 272 -2.51 -7.64 10.71
N ALA A 273 -1.23 -7.85 10.39
CA ALA A 273 -0.21 -8.19 11.38
C ALA A 273 -0.04 -7.10 12.45
N ASP A 274 -0.22 -5.83 12.07
CA ASP A 274 -0.03 -4.70 12.97
C ASP A 274 -1.02 -4.67 14.12
N PHE A 275 -2.25 -5.17 13.95
CA PHE A 275 -3.23 -5.24 15.03
C PHE A 275 -2.70 -6.07 16.21
N LYS A 276 -2.13 -7.25 15.91
CA LYS A 276 -1.54 -8.13 16.93
C LYS A 276 -0.35 -7.46 17.62
N LEU A 277 0.49 -6.77 16.84
CA LEU A 277 1.67 -6.07 17.37
C LEU A 277 1.27 -4.89 18.27
N ILE A 278 0.29 -4.08 17.85
CA ILE A 278 -0.27 -2.98 18.63
C ILE A 278 -0.85 -3.52 19.94
N LEU A 279 -1.71 -4.54 19.88
CA LEU A 279 -2.32 -5.11 21.09
C LEU A 279 -1.25 -5.62 22.06
N ARG A 280 -0.26 -6.36 21.57
CA ARG A 280 0.86 -6.85 22.39
C ARG A 280 1.66 -5.69 22.99
N GLY A 281 1.92 -4.65 22.21
CA GLY A 281 2.59 -3.44 22.68
C GLY A 281 1.80 -2.75 23.79
N LEU A 282 0.50 -2.56 23.61
CA LEU A 282 -0.39 -1.98 24.61
C LEU A 282 -0.41 -2.78 25.92
N PHE A 283 -0.48 -4.12 25.84
CA PHE A 283 -0.37 -4.98 27.02
C PHE A 283 0.99 -4.85 27.73
N GLN A 284 2.03 -4.44 27.02
CA GLN A 284 3.37 -4.19 27.57
C GLN A 284 3.59 -2.71 27.96
N GLY A 285 2.54 -1.87 27.90
CA GLY A 285 2.63 -0.44 28.20
C GLY A 285 3.34 0.39 27.11
N ARG A 286 3.54 -0.16 25.92
CA ARG A 286 4.17 0.51 24.78
C ARG A 286 3.09 1.07 23.84
N LEU A 287 3.05 2.39 23.69
CA LEU A 287 2.09 3.07 22.80
C LEU A 287 2.55 3.15 21.35
N VAL A 288 3.85 2.98 21.12
CA VAL A 288 4.50 3.06 19.81
C VAL A 288 5.40 1.85 19.64
N GLN A 289 5.26 1.15 18.51
CA GLN A 289 6.10 -0.01 18.16
C GLN A 289 6.89 0.33 16.91
N PHE A 290 8.16 0.70 17.07
CA PHE A 290 9.03 0.97 15.94
C PHE A 290 10.52 1.01 16.34
N ASP A 291 11.37 0.38 15.53
CA ASP A 291 12.84 0.43 15.51
C ASP A 291 13.56 0.18 16.86
N ARG A 292 12.94 -0.41 17.87
CA ARG A 292 13.58 -0.68 19.18
C ARG A 292 14.32 -2.03 19.20
N SER A 293 15.59 -1.98 19.61
CA SER A 293 16.43 -3.14 19.88
C SER A 293 16.22 -3.66 21.31
N ASP A 294 16.32 -4.97 21.51
CA ASP A 294 16.40 -5.65 22.80
C ASP A 294 17.86 -6.06 23.05
N LEU A 295 18.65 -5.13 23.59
CA LEU A 295 20.08 -5.32 23.83
C LEU A 295 20.40 -6.51 24.77
N PRO A 296 19.67 -6.73 25.88
CA PRO A 296 19.88 -7.92 26.71
C PRO A 296 19.71 -9.23 25.94
N ARG A 297 18.75 -9.28 25.01
CA ARG A 297 18.57 -10.46 24.15
C ARG A 297 19.70 -10.60 23.13
N LEU A 298 20.19 -9.49 22.57
CA LEU A 298 21.37 -9.50 21.70
C LEU A 298 22.62 -10.01 22.45
N GLU A 299 22.89 -9.48 23.64
CA GLU A 299 24.02 -9.89 24.48
C GLU A 299 23.98 -11.40 24.76
N LYS A 300 22.79 -11.92 25.11
CA LYS A 300 22.60 -13.36 25.26
C LYS A 300 22.88 -14.13 23.97
N TYR A 301 22.32 -13.68 22.84
CA TYR A 301 22.52 -14.33 21.54
C TYR A 301 24.01 -14.38 21.14
N VAL A 302 24.74 -13.28 21.35
CA VAL A 302 26.18 -13.19 21.07
C VAL A 302 26.98 -14.09 22.00
N THR A 303 26.65 -14.13 23.29
CA THR A 303 27.33 -14.99 24.27
C THR A 303 27.16 -16.47 23.92
N ASP A 304 25.94 -16.88 23.58
CA ASP A 304 25.60 -18.27 23.21
C ASP A 304 26.29 -18.72 21.91
N ARG A 305 26.77 -17.77 21.08
CA ARG A 305 27.40 -18.02 19.75
C ARG A 305 28.75 -17.31 19.59
N SER A 306 29.48 -17.13 20.68
CA SER A 306 30.72 -16.33 20.73
C SER A 306 31.79 -16.77 19.73
N GLU A 307 31.96 -18.08 19.51
CA GLU A 307 32.94 -18.64 18.57
C GLU A 307 32.75 -18.15 17.12
N VAL A 308 31.51 -17.95 16.68
CA VAL A 308 31.18 -17.59 15.28
C VAL A 308 31.08 -16.07 15.06
N LEU A 309 30.98 -15.31 16.16
CA LEU A 309 30.82 -13.86 16.16
C LEU A 309 32.05 -13.13 16.73
N GLU A 310 33.15 -13.85 16.99
CA GLU A 310 34.38 -13.29 17.55
C GLU A 310 34.92 -12.11 16.72
N ASP A 311 34.88 -12.23 15.38
CA ASP A 311 35.31 -11.18 14.45
C ASP A 311 34.39 -9.94 14.44
N LEU A 312 33.20 -10.05 15.03
CA LEU A 312 32.19 -8.99 15.09
C LEU A 312 32.03 -8.39 16.48
N GLN A 313 32.82 -8.81 17.48
CA GLN A 313 32.69 -8.31 18.85
C GLN A 313 32.82 -6.78 18.94
N SER A 314 33.77 -6.20 18.20
CA SER A 314 33.93 -4.74 18.13
C SER A 314 32.71 -4.03 17.54
N ALA A 315 32.00 -4.68 16.60
CA ALA A 315 30.79 -4.17 16.00
C ALA A 315 29.59 -4.25 16.96
N VAL A 316 29.51 -5.29 17.79
CA VAL A 316 28.52 -5.42 18.87
C VAL A 316 28.70 -4.30 19.91
N GLU A 317 29.93 -4.09 20.38
CA GLU A 317 30.25 -3.01 21.33
C GLU A 317 29.95 -1.62 20.75
N GLU A 318 30.23 -1.41 19.47
CA GLU A 318 29.83 -0.19 18.78
C GLU A 318 28.31 -0.05 18.70
N LEU A 319 27.60 -1.11 18.32
CA LEU A 319 26.15 -1.11 18.20
C LEU A 319 25.48 -0.72 19.53
N GLU A 320 25.90 -1.31 20.65
CA GLU A 320 25.34 -0.99 21.97
C GLU A 320 25.55 0.48 22.37
N ARG A 321 26.76 1.00 22.10
CA ARG A 321 27.10 2.40 22.36
C ARG A 321 26.26 3.33 21.49
N GLN A 322 26.16 3.05 20.19
CA GLN A 322 25.40 3.88 19.25
C GLN A 322 23.89 3.80 19.51
N GLU A 323 23.36 2.64 19.92
CA GLU A 323 21.95 2.47 20.28
C GLU A 323 21.61 3.31 21.52
N LYS A 324 22.46 3.32 22.56
CA LYS A 324 22.28 4.19 23.74
C LYS A 324 22.28 5.68 23.34
N THR A 325 23.24 6.10 22.53
CA THR A 325 23.32 7.49 22.03
C THR A 325 22.08 7.85 21.22
N TYR A 326 21.68 7.00 20.30
CA TYR A 326 20.52 7.20 19.46
C TYR A 326 19.24 7.31 20.30
N ARG A 327 18.94 6.34 21.16
CA ARG A 327 17.69 6.36 21.95
C ARG A 327 17.64 7.46 23.00
N GLY A 328 18.80 7.87 23.53
CA GLY A 328 18.92 9.01 24.44
C GLY A 328 18.82 10.37 23.75
N SER A 329 18.90 10.42 22.41
CA SER A 329 18.84 11.66 21.63
C SER A 329 17.42 12.12 21.27
N LEU A 330 16.41 11.26 21.48
CA LEU A 330 15.00 11.54 21.19
C LEU A 330 14.22 11.84 22.47
N PRO A 331 13.18 12.69 22.43
CA PRO A 331 12.28 12.84 23.57
C PRO A 331 11.54 11.54 23.90
N ASP A 332 10.95 10.88 22.91
CA ASP A 332 10.25 9.59 23.06
C ASP A 332 9.48 9.45 24.39
N LEU A 333 8.47 10.31 24.57
CA LEU A 333 7.69 10.36 25.81
C LEU A 333 7.07 9.00 26.15
N THR A 334 6.77 8.19 25.13
CA THR A 334 6.15 6.87 25.30
C THR A 334 7.05 5.88 26.03
N HIS A 335 8.38 5.94 25.84
CA HIS A 335 9.33 5.04 26.49
C HIS A 335 10.13 5.70 27.62
N GLN A 336 10.38 7.01 27.52
CA GLN A 336 11.14 7.74 28.54
C GLN A 336 10.24 8.19 29.70
N GLY A 337 8.95 8.39 29.47
CA GLY A 337 7.98 8.84 30.47
C GLY A 337 8.47 10.10 31.20
N LEU A 338 8.41 10.07 32.53
CA LEU A 338 8.82 11.20 33.39
C LEU A 338 10.34 11.40 33.46
N ARG A 339 11.17 10.52 32.89
CA ARG A 339 12.64 10.64 32.94
C ARG A 339 13.14 11.91 32.28
N LEU A 340 12.44 12.43 31.27
CA LEU A 340 12.76 13.74 30.67
C LEU A 340 12.70 14.89 31.69
N VAL A 341 11.78 14.81 32.66
CA VAL A 341 11.63 15.82 33.72
C VAL A 341 12.61 15.55 34.87
N THR A 342 12.89 14.28 35.19
CA THR A 342 13.74 13.94 36.34
C THR A 342 15.24 13.83 36.03
N SER A 343 15.64 13.44 34.81
CA SER A 343 17.04 13.18 34.44
C SER A 343 17.69 14.36 33.68
N PRO A 344 18.68 15.04 34.28
CA PRO A 344 19.42 16.11 33.60
C PRO A 344 20.25 15.63 32.40
N ASP A 345 20.82 14.43 32.47
CA ASP A 345 21.66 13.88 31.41
C ASP A 345 20.84 13.49 30.17
N LEU A 346 19.62 12.98 30.39
CA LEU A 346 18.69 12.71 29.31
C LEU A 346 18.29 14.00 28.59
N ARG A 347 17.95 15.07 29.34
CA ARG A 347 17.68 16.38 28.73
C ARG A 347 18.85 16.93 27.93
N ARG A 348 20.08 16.73 28.41
CA ARG A 348 21.29 17.13 27.68
C ARG A 348 21.43 16.34 26.38
N SER A 349 21.20 15.04 26.42
CA SER A 349 21.28 14.14 25.27
C SER A 349 20.20 14.45 24.23
N VAL A 350 18.95 14.67 24.67
CA VAL A 350 17.84 15.07 23.80
C VAL A 350 18.08 16.44 23.17
N LYS A 351 18.62 17.38 23.94
CA LYS A 351 19.04 18.68 23.40
C LYS A 351 20.06 18.52 22.29
N GLU A 352 21.12 17.75 22.53
CA GLU A 352 22.18 17.51 21.55
C GLU A 352 21.64 16.82 20.29
N GLY A 353 20.78 15.81 20.47
CA GLY A 353 20.08 15.11 19.39
C GLY A 353 19.21 16.04 18.55
N THR A 354 18.42 16.89 19.20
CA THR A 354 17.53 17.85 18.53
C THR A 354 18.33 18.90 17.75
N VAL A 355 19.39 19.44 18.33
CA VAL A 355 20.28 20.39 17.65
C VAL A 355 20.96 19.74 16.45
N THR A 356 21.45 18.51 16.60
CA THR A 356 22.03 17.71 15.50
C THR A 356 21.01 17.48 14.38
N ALA A 357 19.78 17.11 14.73
CA ALA A 357 18.71 16.91 13.76
C ALA A 357 18.37 18.21 13.01
N TRP A 358 18.25 19.34 13.70
CA TRP A 358 17.97 20.62 13.05
C TRP A 358 19.11 21.08 12.14
N ARG A 359 20.37 20.79 12.50
CA ARG A 359 21.55 21.07 11.67
C ARG A 359 21.50 20.25 10.38
N HIS A 360 21.32 18.93 10.47
CA HIS A 360 21.25 18.05 9.30
C HIS A 360 19.99 18.27 8.46
N GLN A 361 18.90 18.80 9.02
CA GLN A 361 17.74 19.25 8.21
C GLN A 361 18.00 20.60 7.51
N GLY A 362 19.15 21.23 7.75
CA GLY A 362 19.48 22.57 7.32
C GLY A 362 18.44 23.60 7.78
N ARG A 363 17.97 23.47 9.03
CA ARG A 363 17.17 24.47 9.73
C ARG A 363 18.05 25.47 10.46
N ILE A 364 19.19 25.02 10.96
CA ILE A 364 20.18 25.87 11.65
C ILE A 364 21.55 25.66 11.01
N ASP A 365 22.37 26.71 10.97
CA ASP A 365 23.80 26.62 10.63
C ASP A 365 24.65 26.20 11.86
N ASP A 366 25.96 26.08 11.65
CA ASP A 366 26.91 25.62 12.68
C ASP A 366 27.05 26.60 13.85
N ASP A 367 27.00 27.90 13.58
CA ASP A 367 27.09 28.96 14.60
C ASP A 367 25.85 28.95 15.50
N HIS A 368 24.66 28.84 14.91
CA HIS A 368 23.40 28.77 15.63
C HIS A 368 23.28 27.44 16.40
N ALA A 369 23.80 26.33 15.86
CA ALA A 369 23.92 25.07 16.58
C ALA A 369 24.82 25.21 17.83
N ALA A 370 25.98 25.85 17.70
CA ALA A 370 26.88 26.10 18.84
C ALA A 370 26.21 26.98 19.92
N ARG A 371 25.49 28.03 19.51
CA ARG A 371 24.71 28.88 20.44
C ARG A 371 23.64 28.10 21.19
N LEU A 372 22.90 27.24 20.49
CA LEU A 372 21.90 26.39 21.12
C LEU A 372 22.53 25.43 22.11
N ARG A 373 23.68 24.81 21.79
CA ARG A 373 24.40 23.92 22.72
C ARG A 373 24.79 24.63 24.01
N GLY A 374 25.28 25.87 23.93
CA GLY A 374 25.64 26.69 25.09
C GLY A 374 24.45 27.16 25.95
N GLY A 375 23.34 27.57 25.34
CA GLY A 375 22.19 28.17 26.05
C GLY A 375 21.07 27.17 26.38
N ARG A 376 20.71 27.00 27.67
CA ARG A 376 19.59 26.11 28.07
C ARG A 376 18.21 26.74 27.87
N GLY A 377 18.01 27.97 28.37
CA GLY A 377 16.69 28.64 28.32
C GLY A 377 16.25 28.95 26.89
N PHE A 378 17.15 29.45 26.06
CA PHE A 378 16.84 29.77 24.67
C PHE A 378 16.53 28.52 23.82
N PHE A 379 17.24 27.40 24.05
CA PHE A 379 16.89 26.12 23.44
C PHE A 379 15.48 25.67 23.85
N ALA A 380 15.14 25.74 25.15
CA ALA A 380 13.81 25.34 25.63
C ALA A 380 12.69 26.15 24.96
N LEU A 381 12.86 27.47 24.82
CA LEU A 381 11.92 28.34 24.12
C LEU A 381 11.73 27.90 22.65
N LEU A 382 12.82 27.75 21.89
CA LEU A 382 12.73 27.34 20.49
C LEU A 382 12.19 25.91 20.33
N TYR A 383 12.52 25.02 21.26
CA TYR A 383 11.96 23.67 21.28
C TYR A 383 10.44 23.71 21.44
N MET A 384 9.91 24.48 22.41
CA MET A 384 8.47 24.66 22.58
C MET A 384 7.80 25.25 21.33
N ILE A 385 8.43 26.22 20.69
CA ILE A 385 7.94 26.77 19.41
C ILE A 385 7.92 25.68 18.33
N SER A 386 8.95 24.83 18.28
CA SER A 386 9.08 23.76 17.28
C SER A 386 7.99 22.69 17.38
N LEU A 387 7.34 22.55 18.54
CA LEU A 387 6.22 21.63 18.76
C LEU A 387 4.95 22.05 18.02
N VAL A 388 4.82 23.32 17.63
CA VAL A 388 3.69 23.79 16.82
C VAL A 388 3.85 23.27 15.39
N PRO A 389 2.93 22.41 14.90
CA PRO A 389 3.04 21.84 13.56
C PRO A 389 3.13 22.93 12.49
N PHE A 390 3.95 22.70 11.45
CA PHE A 390 4.25 23.62 10.33
C PHE A 390 4.96 24.92 10.71
N LEU A 391 4.42 25.67 11.67
CA LEU A 391 4.88 27.00 12.04
C LEU A 391 6.19 26.94 12.84
N GLY A 392 6.30 25.98 13.76
CA GLY A 392 7.49 25.76 14.57
C GLY A 392 8.76 25.53 13.74
N PRO A 393 8.80 24.50 12.87
CA PRO A 393 9.92 24.27 11.96
C PRO A 393 10.27 25.48 11.09
N ALA A 394 9.28 26.24 10.63
CA ALA A 394 9.50 27.44 9.83
C ALA A 394 10.17 28.57 10.63
N VAL A 395 9.77 28.79 11.88
CA VAL A 395 10.37 29.77 12.79
C VAL A 395 11.80 29.39 13.14
N VAL A 396 12.04 28.13 13.51
CA VAL A 396 13.40 27.62 13.79
C VAL A 396 14.29 27.82 12.57
N LYS A 397 13.80 27.49 11.37
CA LYS A 397 14.55 27.70 10.13
C LYS A 397 14.81 29.17 9.82
N LEU A 398 13.84 30.05 10.05
CA LEU A 398 14.03 31.48 9.84
C LEU A 398 15.09 32.05 10.81
N TRP A 399 15.09 31.61 12.06
CA TRP A 399 16.10 32.02 13.04
C TRP A 399 17.47 31.37 12.81
N GLY A 400 17.54 30.16 12.25
CA GLY A 400 18.78 29.40 12.15
C GLY A 400 19.51 29.45 10.81
N ASP A 401 18.80 29.76 9.71
CA ASP A 401 19.37 29.72 8.36
C ASP A 401 19.55 31.16 7.80
N PRO A 402 20.80 31.68 7.73
CA PRO A 402 21.06 33.02 7.24
C PRO A 402 20.70 33.19 5.76
N THR A 403 20.84 32.13 4.96
CA THR A 403 20.45 32.11 3.54
C THR A 403 18.94 32.29 3.43
N ARG A 404 18.16 31.62 4.29
CA ARG A 404 16.69 31.77 4.32
C ARG A 404 16.28 33.18 4.70
N ARG A 405 16.90 33.79 5.72
CA ARG A 405 16.63 35.18 6.12
C ARG A 405 16.92 36.15 4.99
N LYS A 406 18.09 36.03 4.37
CA LYS A 406 18.49 36.88 3.24
C LYS A 406 17.52 36.71 2.06
N HIS A 407 17.13 35.47 1.74
CA HIS A 407 16.15 35.19 0.69
C HIS A 407 14.79 35.84 0.98
N LEU A 408 14.25 35.68 2.20
CA LEU A 408 12.96 36.27 2.57
C LEU A 408 13.04 37.79 2.62
N GLY A 409 14.11 38.36 3.17
CA GLY A 409 14.36 39.80 3.20
C GLY A 409 14.34 40.39 1.79
N LEU A 410 15.05 39.79 0.84
CA LEU A 410 15.06 40.23 -0.56
C LEU A 410 13.70 40.06 -1.24
N CYS A 411 12.94 39.01 -0.93
CA CYS A 411 11.57 38.86 -1.45
C CYS A 411 10.63 39.96 -0.96
N LEU A 412 10.84 40.48 0.26
CA LEU A 412 10.02 41.55 0.84
C LEU A 412 10.48 42.95 0.41
N THR A 413 11.77 43.14 0.12
CA THR A 413 12.34 44.46 -0.19
C THR A 413 12.57 44.71 -1.69
N SER A 414 12.63 43.68 -2.53
CA SER A 414 12.90 43.81 -3.97
C SER A 414 11.84 43.09 -4.80
N LEU A 415 11.01 43.85 -5.50
CA LEU A 415 10.01 43.31 -6.42
C LEU A 415 10.66 42.49 -7.56
N GLY A 416 11.82 42.92 -8.05
CA GLY A 416 12.59 42.19 -9.06
C GLY A 416 13.07 40.82 -8.55
N TYR A 417 13.59 40.77 -7.31
CA TYR A 417 13.97 39.50 -6.69
C TYR A 417 12.75 38.62 -6.40
N LEU A 418 11.64 39.19 -5.91
CA LEU A 418 10.38 38.46 -5.71
C LEU A 418 9.89 37.82 -7.01
N GLY A 419 9.94 38.55 -8.13
CA GLY A 419 9.62 38.02 -9.45
C GLY A 419 10.48 36.82 -9.85
N ARG A 420 11.81 36.93 -9.67
CA ARG A 420 12.76 35.81 -9.88
C ARG A 420 12.50 34.64 -8.94
N ALA A 421 12.20 34.90 -7.67
CA ALA A 421 11.92 33.88 -6.67
C ALA A 421 10.63 33.10 -6.99
N MET A 422 9.58 33.80 -7.45
CA MET A 422 8.35 33.20 -7.93
C MET A 422 8.59 32.36 -9.20
N ARG A 423 9.41 32.83 -10.15
CA ARG A 423 9.82 32.04 -11.33
C ARG A 423 10.58 30.78 -10.91
N GLY A 424 11.55 30.90 -10.00
CA GLY A 424 12.29 29.76 -9.46
C GLY A 424 11.40 28.73 -8.76
N ALA A 425 10.41 29.16 -7.97
CA ALA A 425 9.45 28.26 -7.34
C ALA A 425 8.55 27.51 -8.35
N ARG A 426 8.20 28.16 -9.47
CA ARG A 426 7.52 27.49 -10.59
C ARG A 426 8.42 26.46 -11.25
N LEU A 427 9.66 26.83 -11.58
CA LEU A 427 10.64 25.93 -12.22
C LEU A 427 10.87 24.66 -11.38
N GLU A 428 11.04 24.78 -10.06
CA GLU A 428 11.16 23.61 -9.17
C GLU A 428 9.93 22.68 -9.24
N THR A 429 8.72 23.25 -9.26
CA THR A 429 7.49 22.46 -9.40
C THR A 429 7.43 21.81 -10.79
N LEU A 430 7.82 22.54 -11.83
CA LEU A 430 7.78 22.07 -13.21
C LEU A 430 8.79 20.94 -13.47
N VAL A 431 9.95 20.95 -12.82
CA VAL A 431 10.88 19.81 -12.80
C VAL A 431 10.17 18.57 -12.24
N GLN A 432 9.45 18.70 -11.12
CA GLN A 432 8.70 17.57 -10.56
C GLN A 432 7.56 17.13 -11.48
N TRP A 433 6.84 18.06 -12.10
CA TRP A 433 5.78 17.74 -13.05
C TRP A 433 6.33 16.99 -14.27
N GLN A 434 7.45 17.44 -14.83
CA GLN A 434 8.12 16.76 -15.93
C GLN A 434 8.57 15.35 -15.53
N ARG A 435 9.20 15.19 -14.35
CA ARG A 435 9.60 13.87 -13.82
C ARG A 435 8.40 12.92 -13.64
N HIS A 436 7.26 13.45 -13.22
CA HIS A 436 6.02 12.67 -13.10
C HIS A 436 5.27 12.48 -14.44
N GLY A 437 5.79 12.99 -15.56
CA GLY A 437 5.13 12.92 -16.87
C GLY A 437 3.84 13.74 -16.99
N ARG A 438 3.63 14.71 -16.08
CA ARG A 438 2.47 15.62 -16.06
C ARG A 438 2.49 16.61 -17.21
N VAL A 439 3.68 16.99 -17.66
CA VAL A 439 3.97 17.90 -18.76
C VAL A 439 5.23 17.41 -19.47
N ASP A 440 5.37 17.69 -20.76
CA ASP A 440 6.65 17.52 -21.45
C ASP A 440 7.60 18.71 -21.22
N GLN A 441 8.82 18.60 -21.77
CA GLN A 441 9.88 19.58 -21.58
C GLN A 441 9.56 20.94 -22.19
N GLU A 442 9.05 20.96 -23.43
CA GLU A 442 8.71 22.18 -24.14
C GLU A 442 7.61 22.93 -23.39
N ARG A 443 6.56 22.21 -22.99
CA ARG A 443 5.47 22.74 -22.21
C ARG A 443 5.90 23.25 -20.83
N ALA A 444 6.79 22.52 -20.16
CA ALA A 444 7.32 22.96 -18.87
C ALA A 444 8.01 24.32 -18.99
N LEU A 445 8.78 24.54 -20.06
CA LEU A 445 9.41 25.84 -20.33
C LEU A 445 8.37 26.93 -20.62
N GLU A 446 7.34 26.63 -21.43
CA GLU A 446 6.23 27.58 -21.66
C GLU A 446 5.54 28.00 -20.35
N LEU A 447 5.27 27.04 -19.45
CA LEU A 447 4.60 27.30 -18.17
C LEU A 447 5.49 28.06 -17.20
N ALA A 448 6.81 27.91 -17.29
CA ALA A 448 7.74 28.69 -16.47
C ALA A 448 7.59 30.20 -16.74
N ASP A 449 7.38 30.55 -18.01
CA ASP A 449 7.27 31.94 -18.47
C ASP A 449 5.82 32.48 -18.48
N ARG A 450 4.82 31.61 -18.29
CA ARG A 450 3.39 31.99 -18.24
C ARG A 450 2.77 31.76 -16.84
N PRO A 451 3.01 32.67 -15.87
CA PRO A 451 2.65 32.46 -14.46
C PRO A 451 1.15 32.24 -14.22
N VAL A 452 0.28 33.02 -14.90
CA VAL A 452 -1.17 32.90 -14.73
C VAL A 452 -1.66 31.52 -15.17
N ARG A 453 -1.20 31.05 -16.33
CA ARG A 453 -1.54 29.74 -16.87
C ARG A 453 -1.09 28.61 -15.95
N TYR A 454 0.15 28.70 -15.46
CA TYR A 454 0.70 27.75 -14.49
C TYR A 454 -0.17 27.66 -13.22
N TRP A 455 -0.58 28.80 -12.64
CA TRP A 455 -1.38 28.80 -11.42
C TRP A 455 -2.79 28.26 -11.64
N MET A 456 -3.44 28.61 -12.76
CA MET A 456 -4.72 28.02 -13.13
C MET A 456 -4.63 26.50 -13.26
N GLU A 457 -3.62 26.00 -13.97
CA GLU A 457 -3.39 24.56 -14.16
C GLU A 457 -3.11 23.85 -12.83
N ARG A 458 -2.27 24.47 -11.97
CA ARG A 458 -1.96 23.94 -10.63
C ARG A 458 -3.18 23.85 -9.73
N ILE A 459 -4.09 24.82 -9.77
CA ILE A 459 -5.28 24.83 -8.92
C ILE A 459 -6.35 23.88 -9.47
N LEU A 460 -6.63 23.95 -10.77
CA LEU A 460 -7.72 23.18 -11.39
C LEU A 460 -7.38 21.69 -11.49
N PHE A 461 -6.16 21.36 -11.90
CA PHE A 461 -5.77 19.99 -12.25
C PHE A 461 -4.59 19.46 -11.44
N GLY A 462 -3.83 20.32 -10.75
CA GLY A 462 -2.59 19.93 -10.07
C GLY A 462 -2.77 18.83 -9.00
N TRP A 463 -3.97 18.67 -8.45
CA TRP A 463 -4.31 17.62 -7.48
C TRP A 463 -4.66 16.26 -8.13
N LEU A 464 -4.89 16.22 -9.45
CA LEU A 464 -5.20 14.99 -10.17
C LEU A 464 -3.95 14.09 -10.34
N PRO A 465 -4.12 12.79 -10.58
CA PRO A 465 -3.05 11.91 -11.02
C PRO A 465 -2.41 12.40 -12.32
N ALA A 466 -1.12 12.09 -12.54
CA ALA A 466 -0.33 12.69 -13.61
C ALA A 466 -0.93 12.54 -15.01
N SER A 467 -1.45 11.35 -15.33
CA SER A 467 -2.09 11.07 -16.62
C SER A 467 -3.36 11.89 -16.84
N TRP A 468 -4.18 12.08 -15.79
CA TRP A 468 -5.41 12.88 -15.85
C TRP A 468 -5.12 14.36 -15.92
N HIS A 469 -4.11 14.83 -15.18
CA HIS A 469 -3.59 16.19 -15.30
C HIS A 469 -3.23 16.50 -16.75
N ARG A 470 -2.39 15.67 -17.36
CA ARG A 470 -1.95 15.86 -18.74
C ARG A 470 -3.10 15.75 -19.74
N PHE A 471 -4.01 14.80 -19.54
CA PHE A 471 -5.18 14.63 -20.40
C PHE A 471 -6.06 15.89 -20.46
N LEU A 472 -6.28 16.56 -19.32
CA LEU A 472 -7.09 17.77 -19.27
C LEU A 472 -6.31 19.03 -19.67
N ALA A 473 -5.01 19.09 -19.35
CA ALA A 473 -4.17 20.24 -19.64
C ALA A 473 -3.69 20.32 -21.11
N GLU A 474 -3.56 19.17 -21.79
CA GLU A 474 -3.05 19.04 -23.16
C GLU A 474 -4.07 18.32 -24.08
N PRO A 475 -5.04 19.03 -24.67
CA PRO A 475 -6.05 18.42 -25.54
C PRO A 475 -5.47 17.70 -26.76
N SER A 476 -4.36 18.19 -27.32
CA SER A 476 -3.66 17.54 -28.45
C SER A 476 -3.07 16.19 -28.06
N TRP A 477 -2.46 16.11 -26.87
CA TRP A 477 -1.96 14.87 -26.30
C TRP A 477 -3.11 13.91 -26.00
N ALA A 478 -4.19 14.39 -25.38
CA ALA A 478 -5.39 13.61 -25.10
C ALA A 478 -6.01 13.02 -26.37
N TRP A 479 -6.17 13.82 -27.41
CA TRP A 479 -6.69 13.36 -28.70
C TRP A 479 -5.77 12.36 -29.37
N THR A 480 -4.45 12.60 -29.33
CA THR A 480 -3.46 11.66 -29.87
C THR A 480 -3.52 10.33 -29.13
N ARG A 481 -3.59 10.34 -27.78
CA ARG A 481 -3.74 9.12 -26.97
C ARG A 481 -5.06 8.39 -27.22
N LEU A 482 -6.17 9.10 -27.35
CA LEU A 482 -7.46 8.51 -27.71
C LEU A 482 -7.41 7.86 -29.09
N ARG A 483 -6.83 8.55 -30.08
CA ARG A 483 -6.65 8.04 -31.44
C ARG A 483 -5.71 6.84 -31.47
N GLU A 484 -4.60 6.89 -30.74
CA GLU A 484 -3.67 5.77 -30.57
C GLU A 484 -4.38 4.58 -29.93
N ALA A 485 -5.06 4.77 -28.81
CA ALA A 485 -5.81 3.72 -28.10
C ALA A 485 -6.90 3.12 -29.00
N TRP A 486 -7.63 3.94 -29.75
CA TRP A 486 -8.62 3.49 -30.71
C TRP A 486 -7.98 2.70 -31.85
N SER A 487 -6.93 3.24 -32.47
CA SER A 487 -6.21 2.57 -33.57
C SER A 487 -5.60 1.24 -33.12
N PHE A 488 -5.01 1.21 -31.92
CA PHE A 488 -4.48 0.01 -31.28
C PHE A 488 -5.59 -1.02 -31.08
N THR A 489 -6.71 -0.61 -30.48
CA THR A 489 -7.86 -1.51 -30.24
C THR A 489 -8.40 -2.07 -31.55
N MET A 490 -8.56 -1.23 -32.58
CA MET A 490 -9.08 -1.66 -33.87
C MET A 490 -8.11 -2.57 -34.63
N ARG A 491 -6.80 -2.29 -34.59
CA ARG A 491 -5.77 -3.19 -35.14
C ARG A 491 -5.75 -4.51 -34.38
N PHE A 492 -5.71 -4.48 -33.04
CA PHE A 492 -5.74 -5.66 -32.19
C PHE A 492 -6.98 -6.55 -32.44
N LEU A 493 -8.15 -5.97 -32.70
CA LEU A 493 -9.38 -6.74 -32.97
C LEU A 493 -9.48 -7.31 -34.39
N ARG A 494 -8.82 -6.68 -35.38
CA ARG A 494 -8.99 -7.00 -36.82
C ARG A 494 -7.81 -7.76 -37.41
N ASP A 495 -6.60 -7.48 -36.95
CA ASP A 495 -5.34 -7.95 -37.53
C ASP A 495 -4.77 -9.10 -36.69
N PRO A 496 -4.68 -10.34 -37.24
CA PRO A 496 -4.02 -11.46 -36.59
C PRO A 496 -2.51 -11.27 -36.44
N GLU A 497 -1.82 -10.75 -37.46
CA GLU A 497 -0.36 -10.60 -37.45
C GLU A 497 0.06 -9.59 -36.36
N PHE A 498 -0.66 -8.49 -36.24
CA PHE A 498 -0.45 -7.53 -35.16
C PHE A 498 -0.66 -8.13 -33.75
N ARG A 499 -1.61 -9.06 -33.58
CA ARG A 499 -1.80 -9.74 -32.28
C ARG A 499 -0.67 -10.71 -31.99
N GLU A 500 -0.18 -11.43 -32.99
CA GLU A 500 0.96 -12.32 -32.89
C GLU A 500 2.22 -11.54 -32.46
N GLU A 501 2.57 -10.47 -33.17
CA GLU A 501 3.71 -9.62 -32.84
C GLU A 501 3.64 -9.07 -31.41
N ARG A 502 2.46 -8.59 -31.00
CA ARG A 502 2.26 -8.05 -29.65
C ARG A 502 2.35 -9.12 -28.57
N LEU A 503 1.85 -10.32 -28.83
CA LEU A 503 1.98 -11.44 -27.89
C LEU A 503 3.45 -11.91 -27.83
N LEU A 504 4.19 -11.95 -28.94
CA LEU A 504 5.64 -12.23 -28.96
C LEU A 504 6.42 -11.19 -28.15
N GLU A 505 6.10 -9.91 -28.31
CA GLU A 505 6.75 -8.84 -27.54
C GLU A 505 6.44 -8.97 -26.04
N GLU A 506 5.18 -9.24 -25.67
CA GLU A 506 4.82 -9.51 -24.28
C GLU A 506 5.54 -10.77 -23.75
N VAL A 507 5.64 -11.85 -24.51
CA VAL A 507 6.38 -13.08 -24.12
C VAL A 507 7.86 -12.80 -23.94
N ARG A 508 8.49 -12.01 -24.82
CA ARG A 508 9.88 -11.59 -24.69
C ARG A 508 10.10 -10.78 -23.42
N VAL A 509 9.24 -9.79 -23.16
CA VAL A 509 9.28 -9.00 -21.92
C VAL A 509 9.05 -9.90 -20.71
N GLY A 510 8.13 -10.87 -20.81
CA GLY A 510 7.88 -11.88 -19.78
C GLY A 510 9.09 -12.77 -19.52
N ARG A 511 9.84 -13.14 -20.56
CA ARG A 511 11.09 -13.90 -20.49
C ARG A 511 12.20 -13.07 -19.83
N GLU A 512 12.37 -11.81 -20.23
CA GLU A 512 13.32 -10.86 -19.63
C GLU A 512 13.00 -10.56 -18.16
N GLN A 513 11.72 -10.49 -17.80
CA GLN A 513 11.26 -10.27 -16.42
C GLN A 513 11.19 -11.55 -15.59
N GLY A 514 11.61 -12.71 -16.15
CA GLY A 514 11.58 -14.00 -15.46
C GLY A 514 10.17 -14.51 -15.11
N MET A 515 9.13 -14.00 -15.77
CA MET A 515 7.73 -14.47 -15.62
C MET A 515 7.48 -15.81 -16.34
N LEU A 516 8.29 -16.10 -17.36
CA LEU A 516 8.28 -17.33 -18.15
C LEU A 516 9.64 -18.00 -18.09
N THR A 517 9.68 -19.33 -17.91
CA THR A 517 10.92 -20.09 -18.14
C THR A 517 11.23 -20.15 -19.64
N PRO A 518 12.50 -20.36 -20.06
CA PRO A 518 12.84 -20.50 -21.47
C PRO A 518 11.99 -21.54 -22.19
N ALA A 519 11.78 -22.72 -21.56
CA ALA A 519 10.96 -23.79 -22.13
C ALA A 519 9.48 -23.39 -22.31
N GLU A 520 8.92 -22.59 -21.40
CA GLU A 520 7.54 -22.10 -21.53
C GLU A 520 7.41 -21.00 -22.57
N ALA A 521 8.38 -20.08 -22.64
CA ALA A 521 8.43 -19.05 -23.67
C ALA A 521 8.50 -19.70 -25.06
N ASP A 522 9.42 -20.65 -25.25
CA ASP A 522 9.59 -21.37 -26.52
C ASP A 522 8.31 -22.17 -26.90
N LYS A 523 7.61 -22.74 -25.90
CA LYS A 523 6.31 -23.41 -26.12
C LYS A 523 5.20 -22.42 -26.54
N ILE A 524 5.13 -21.25 -25.92
CA ILE A 524 4.14 -20.22 -26.28
C ILE A 524 4.43 -19.66 -27.67
N GLU A 525 5.70 -19.37 -27.97
CA GLU A 525 6.15 -18.90 -29.28
C GLU A 525 5.82 -19.92 -30.39
N GLY A 526 6.03 -21.22 -30.13
CA GLY A 526 5.69 -22.29 -31.08
C GLY A 526 4.18 -22.50 -31.31
N GLN A 527 3.33 -22.06 -30.39
CA GLN A 527 1.87 -22.22 -30.47
C GLN A 527 1.14 -20.93 -30.85
N ILE A 528 1.84 -19.81 -31.07
CA ILE A 528 1.21 -18.48 -31.20
C ILE A 528 0.23 -18.35 -32.40
N LYS A 529 0.46 -19.17 -33.43
CA LYS A 529 -0.37 -19.28 -34.63
C LYS A 529 -1.62 -20.15 -34.43
N ASP A 530 -1.81 -20.70 -33.24
CA ASP A 530 -3.01 -21.47 -32.91
C ASP A 530 -4.26 -20.57 -33.05
N PRO A 531 -5.22 -20.94 -33.93
CA PRO A 531 -6.47 -20.20 -34.09
C PRO A 531 -7.23 -19.97 -32.77
N PHE A 532 -7.12 -20.87 -31.81
CA PHE A 532 -7.75 -20.74 -30.50
C PHE A 532 -7.14 -19.58 -29.69
N ILE A 533 -5.81 -19.42 -29.70
CA ILE A 533 -5.11 -18.33 -29.00
C ILE A 533 -5.52 -16.98 -29.61
N GLN A 534 -5.59 -16.89 -30.93
CA GLN A 534 -6.03 -15.67 -31.62
C GLN A 534 -7.47 -15.29 -31.26
N LYS A 535 -8.38 -16.27 -31.21
CA LYS A 535 -9.76 -16.05 -30.76
C LYS A 535 -9.81 -15.58 -29.31
N TYR A 536 -9.07 -16.26 -28.43
CA TYR A 536 -8.99 -15.92 -27.02
C TYR A 536 -8.54 -14.47 -26.79
N LEU A 537 -7.44 -14.02 -27.43
CA LEU A 537 -6.93 -12.66 -27.28
C LEU A 537 -7.96 -11.61 -27.70
N ARG A 538 -8.67 -11.85 -28.81
CA ARG A 538 -9.73 -10.97 -29.29
C ARG A 538 -10.88 -10.89 -28.28
N CYS A 539 -11.31 -12.03 -27.75
CA CYS A 539 -12.38 -12.08 -26.76
C CYS A 539 -12.00 -11.37 -25.46
N LEU A 540 -10.78 -11.61 -24.96
CA LEU A 540 -10.23 -10.94 -23.79
C LEU A 540 -10.22 -9.42 -23.97
N ALA A 541 -9.77 -8.91 -25.12
CA ALA A 541 -9.78 -7.48 -25.42
C ALA A 541 -11.20 -6.88 -25.39
N VAL A 542 -12.19 -7.53 -26.02
CA VAL A 542 -13.59 -7.07 -25.96
C VAL A 542 -14.12 -7.06 -24.53
N HIS A 543 -13.78 -8.06 -23.72
CA HIS A 543 -14.21 -8.13 -22.32
C HIS A 543 -13.61 -7.00 -21.49
N ILE A 544 -12.34 -6.64 -21.73
CA ILE A 544 -11.71 -5.48 -21.10
C ILE A 544 -12.39 -4.18 -21.54
N CYS A 545 -12.70 -4.01 -22.84
CA CYS A 545 -13.41 -2.83 -23.35
C CYS A 545 -14.80 -2.64 -22.74
N THR A 546 -15.44 -3.71 -22.26
CA THR A 546 -16.75 -3.64 -21.61
C THR A 546 -16.72 -3.36 -20.10
N VAL A 547 -15.55 -3.42 -19.45
CA VAL A 547 -15.40 -3.09 -18.02
C VAL A 547 -15.99 -1.71 -17.64
N PRO A 548 -15.73 -0.61 -18.39
CA PRO A 548 -16.29 0.70 -18.02
C PRO A 548 -17.79 0.84 -18.31
N VAL A 549 -18.42 -0.08 -19.05
CA VAL A 549 -19.84 0.05 -19.46
C VAL A 549 -20.76 0.18 -18.25
N THR A 550 -20.56 -0.64 -17.22
CA THR A 550 -21.35 -0.55 -15.99
C THR A 550 -21.17 0.81 -15.30
N GLN A 551 -19.94 1.33 -15.25
CA GLN A 551 -19.66 2.63 -14.61
C GLN A 551 -20.29 3.78 -15.38
N VAL A 552 -20.24 3.74 -16.73
CA VAL A 552 -20.89 4.73 -17.58
C VAL A 552 -22.41 4.68 -17.41
N VAL A 553 -23.02 3.49 -17.46
CA VAL A 553 -24.47 3.35 -17.27
C VAL A 553 -24.88 3.78 -15.87
N MET A 554 -24.09 3.46 -14.85
CA MET A 554 -24.32 3.89 -13.48
C MET A 554 -24.31 5.42 -13.35
N LEU A 555 -23.31 6.10 -13.91
CA LEU A 555 -23.21 7.55 -13.89
C LEU A 555 -24.34 8.22 -14.68
N LEU A 556 -24.69 7.68 -15.85
CA LEU A 556 -25.78 8.19 -16.67
C LEU A 556 -27.14 7.99 -16.00
N ALA A 557 -27.41 6.81 -15.44
CA ALA A 557 -28.66 6.50 -14.75
C ALA A 557 -28.80 7.31 -13.45
N GLY A 558 -27.75 7.35 -12.63
CA GLY A 558 -27.71 8.16 -11.41
C GLY A 558 -27.87 9.65 -11.72
N GLY A 559 -27.19 10.16 -12.75
CA GLY A 559 -27.32 11.53 -13.22
C GLY A 559 -28.72 11.85 -13.75
N ALA A 560 -29.33 10.94 -14.50
CA ALA A 560 -30.71 11.09 -14.98
C ALA A 560 -31.72 11.11 -13.82
N VAL A 561 -31.55 10.24 -12.81
CA VAL A 561 -32.37 10.24 -11.59
C VAL A 561 -32.18 11.53 -10.81
N LEU A 562 -30.94 12.00 -10.65
CA LEU A 562 -30.63 13.28 -10.00
C LEU A 562 -31.36 14.44 -10.70
N VAL A 563 -31.26 14.54 -12.02
CA VAL A 563 -31.92 15.57 -12.81
C VAL A 563 -33.44 15.45 -12.71
N TYR A 564 -33.99 14.24 -12.79
CA TYR A 564 -35.42 14.01 -12.67
C TYR A 564 -35.97 14.48 -11.32
N PHE A 565 -35.30 14.14 -10.22
CA PHE A 565 -35.76 14.55 -8.89
C PHE A 565 -35.57 16.05 -8.62
N LEU A 566 -34.46 16.64 -9.06
CA LEU A 566 -34.22 18.08 -8.91
C LEU A 566 -35.15 18.93 -9.78
N VAL A 567 -35.35 18.55 -11.04
CA VAL A 567 -36.03 19.40 -12.04
C VAL A 567 -37.52 19.10 -12.14
N TYR A 568 -37.93 17.83 -12.05
CA TYR A 568 -39.33 17.43 -12.28
C TYR A 568 -40.09 17.09 -10.99
N ARG A 569 -39.40 16.72 -9.91
CA ARG A 569 -40.03 16.48 -8.59
C ARG A 569 -39.78 17.60 -7.58
N GLU A 570 -39.01 18.61 -7.96
CA GLU A 570 -38.64 19.76 -7.10
C GLU A 570 -38.11 19.33 -5.72
N ALA A 571 -37.48 18.15 -5.65
CA ALA A 571 -36.95 17.59 -4.41
C ALA A 571 -35.67 18.31 -3.97
N GLY A 572 -35.36 18.25 -2.67
CA GLY A 572 -34.14 18.83 -2.12
C GLY A 572 -32.86 18.18 -2.70
N TRP A 573 -31.74 18.91 -2.65
CA TRP A 573 -30.42 18.42 -3.12
C TRP A 573 -29.99 17.12 -2.43
N ALA A 574 -30.17 17.04 -1.11
CA ALA A 574 -29.80 15.87 -0.32
C ALA A 574 -30.64 14.63 -0.71
N GLU A 575 -31.95 14.82 -0.87
CA GLU A 575 -32.88 13.74 -1.26
C GLU A 575 -32.60 13.25 -2.68
N SER A 576 -32.43 14.18 -3.64
CA SER A 576 -32.13 13.84 -5.03
C SER A 576 -30.78 13.10 -5.15
N MET A 577 -29.78 13.52 -4.37
CA MET A 577 -28.49 12.84 -4.30
C MET A 577 -28.62 11.44 -3.68
N ALA A 578 -29.46 11.27 -2.67
CA ALA A 578 -29.72 9.96 -2.07
C ALA A 578 -30.35 8.98 -3.06
N TYR A 579 -31.32 9.42 -3.87
CA TYR A 579 -31.93 8.60 -4.93
C TYR A 579 -30.94 8.26 -6.05
N ALA A 580 -30.11 9.22 -6.46
CA ALA A 580 -29.05 8.99 -7.44
C ALA A 580 -28.02 7.97 -6.93
N ALA A 581 -27.58 8.11 -5.68
CA ALA A 581 -26.66 7.18 -5.03
C ALA A 581 -27.27 5.79 -4.85
N ALA A 582 -28.55 5.69 -4.46
CA ALA A 582 -29.27 4.42 -4.33
C ALA A 582 -29.39 3.70 -5.68
N THR A 583 -29.68 4.44 -6.76
CA THR A 583 -29.72 3.90 -8.12
C THR A 583 -28.34 3.37 -8.55
N ALA A 584 -27.29 4.14 -8.28
CA ALA A 584 -25.92 3.73 -8.58
C ALA A 584 -25.52 2.47 -7.79
N ALA A 585 -25.84 2.43 -6.49
CA ALA A 585 -25.60 1.28 -5.62
C ALA A 585 -26.36 0.04 -6.09
N ALA A 586 -27.62 0.17 -6.50
CA ALA A 586 -28.42 -0.94 -7.03
C ALA A 586 -27.76 -1.56 -8.28
N ILE A 587 -27.33 -0.73 -9.25
CA ILE A 587 -26.62 -1.20 -10.44
C ILE A 587 -25.31 -1.91 -10.07
N GLN A 588 -24.60 -1.44 -9.05
CA GLN A 588 -23.33 -2.00 -8.62
C GLN A 588 -23.49 -3.35 -7.87
N LEU A 589 -24.56 -3.51 -7.09
CA LEU A 589 -24.82 -4.68 -6.26
C LEU A 589 -25.48 -5.84 -7.00
N LEU A 590 -26.08 -5.59 -8.17
CA LEU A 590 -26.68 -6.66 -8.96
C LEU A 590 -25.62 -7.66 -9.47
N PRO A 591 -25.90 -8.98 -9.40
CA PRO A 591 -24.99 -10.01 -9.87
C PRO A 591 -24.82 -9.98 -11.40
N ILE A 592 -25.77 -9.35 -12.10
CA ILE A 592 -25.75 -9.12 -13.54
C ILE A 592 -25.79 -7.60 -13.75
N SER A 593 -24.80 -7.06 -14.43
CA SER A 593 -24.67 -5.62 -14.69
C SER A 593 -24.71 -5.33 -16.19
N PRO A 594 -24.90 -4.05 -16.59
CA PRO A 594 -24.92 -3.68 -18.00
C PRO A 594 -23.68 -4.15 -18.78
N GLY A 595 -22.49 -4.06 -18.16
CA GLY A 595 -21.26 -4.59 -18.73
C GLY A 595 -21.26 -6.11 -18.88
N SER A 596 -21.79 -6.85 -17.89
CA SER A 596 -21.83 -8.32 -17.96
C SER A 596 -22.86 -8.84 -18.99
N ILE A 597 -23.98 -8.15 -19.16
CA ILE A 597 -24.94 -8.42 -20.24
C ILE A 597 -24.26 -8.22 -21.59
N THR A 598 -23.57 -7.08 -21.78
CA THR A 598 -22.87 -6.77 -23.04
C THR A 598 -21.85 -7.86 -23.41
N ARG A 599 -21.06 -8.33 -22.43
CA ARG A 599 -20.11 -9.44 -22.61
C ARG A 599 -20.80 -10.76 -22.92
N GLY A 600 -21.79 -11.15 -22.11
CA GLY A 600 -22.50 -12.41 -22.27
C GLY A 600 -23.17 -12.51 -23.65
N VAL A 601 -23.84 -11.44 -24.08
CA VAL A 601 -24.42 -11.35 -25.44
C VAL A 601 -23.35 -11.46 -26.52
N PHE A 602 -22.19 -10.82 -26.32
CA PHE A 602 -21.07 -10.95 -27.26
C PHE A 602 -20.55 -12.39 -27.36
N VAL A 603 -20.42 -13.12 -26.25
CA VAL A 603 -20.00 -14.53 -26.26
C VAL A 603 -21.05 -15.42 -26.93
N LEU A 604 -22.34 -15.23 -26.62
CA LEU A 604 -23.42 -15.95 -27.30
C LEU A 604 -23.42 -15.68 -28.81
N PHE A 605 -23.18 -14.44 -29.22
CA PHE A 605 -23.02 -14.08 -30.62
C PHE A 605 -21.86 -14.84 -31.28
N LEU A 606 -20.70 -14.94 -30.62
CA LEU A 606 -19.57 -15.72 -31.14
C LEU A 606 -19.88 -17.22 -31.21
N MET A 607 -20.54 -17.78 -30.20
CA MET A 607 -20.99 -19.19 -30.20
C MET A 607 -21.85 -19.51 -31.42
N ILE A 608 -22.79 -18.62 -31.73
CA ILE A 608 -23.71 -18.78 -32.87
C ILE A 608 -22.98 -18.56 -34.19
N LYS A 609 -22.19 -17.48 -34.29
CA LYS A 609 -21.49 -17.10 -35.53
C LYS A 609 -20.44 -18.14 -35.93
N GLU A 610 -19.68 -18.64 -34.97
CA GLU A 610 -18.58 -19.59 -35.23
C GLU A 610 -19.04 -21.05 -35.19
N ARG A 611 -20.29 -21.32 -34.77
CA ARG A 611 -20.85 -22.67 -34.61
C ARG A 611 -20.00 -23.58 -33.72
N ASP A 612 -19.39 -23.00 -32.69
CA ASP A 612 -18.40 -23.65 -31.83
C ASP A 612 -18.83 -23.61 -30.36
N ILE A 613 -19.69 -24.55 -29.95
CA ILE A 613 -20.24 -24.55 -28.59
C ILE A 613 -19.17 -24.99 -27.57
N LYS A 614 -18.31 -25.94 -27.95
CA LYS A 614 -17.32 -26.55 -27.04
C LYS A 614 -16.29 -25.54 -26.55
N ASN A 615 -15.82 -24.64 -27.43
CA ASN A 615 -14.78 -23.69 -27.09
C ASN A 615 -15.25 -22.45 -26.31
N TYR A 616 -16.57 -22.28 -26.12
CA TYR A 616 -17.14 -21.18 -25.34
C TYR A 616 -18.02 -21.64 -24.17
N TRP A 617 -18.17 -22.94 -23.94
CA TRP A 617 -19.12 -23.48 -22.95
C TRP A 617 -18.87 -22.99 -21.51
N VAL A 618 -17.61 -22.83 -21.09
CA VAL A 618 -17.29 -22.27 -19.77
C VAL A 618 -17.41 -20.74 -19.79
N ALA A 619 -17.00 -20.10 -20.90
CA ALA A 619 -17.00 -18.64 -21.01
C ALA A 619 -18.42 -18.05 -21.04
N ALA A 620 -19.38 -18.70 -21.69
CA ALA A 620 -20.75 -18.19 -21.85
C ALA A 620 -21.47 -17.89 -20.52
N PRO A 621 -21.63 -18.83 -19.58
CA PRO A 621 -22.30 -18.57 -18.31
C PRO A 621 -21.53 -17.60 -17.42
N VAL A 622 -20.20 -17.71 -17.40
CA VAL A 622 -19.34 -16.85 -16.56
C VAL A 622 -19.41 -15.38 -17.01
N SER A 623 -19.52 -15.11 -18.32
CA SER A 623 -19.51 -13.74 -18.89
C SER A 623 -20.65 -12.85 -18.38
N PHE A 624 -21.79 -13.45 -18.01
CA PHE A 624 -22.96 -12.74 -17.45
C PHE A 624 -22.80 -12.32 -15.99
N LEU A 625 -21.81 -12.84 -15.28
CA LEU A 625 -21.54 -12.47 -13.89
C LEU A 625 -20.78 -11.13 -13.83
N HIS A 626 -21.29 -10.18 -13.04
CA HIS A 626 -20.73 -8.84 -12.90
C HIS A 626 -19.27 -8.88 -12.44
N VAL A 627 -18.99 -9.58 -11.33
CA VAL A 627 -17.69 -9.58 -10.65
C VAL A 627 -16.67 -10.53 -11.28
N VAL A 628 -17.08 -11.62 -11.90
CA VAL A 628 -16.10 -12.61 -12.43
C VAL A 628 -16.14 -12.77 -13.94
N GLY A 629 -17.09 -12.13 -14.63
CA GLY A 629 -17.29 -12.34 -16.06
C GLY A 629 -16.17 -11.85 -16.96
N TYR A 630 -15.25 -11.00 -16.48
CA TYR A 630 -14.05 -10.63 -17.25
C TYR A 630 -13.03 -11.78 -17.30
N LEU A 631 -13.19 -12.80 -16.44
CA LEU A 631 -12.33 -13.98 -16.35
C LEU A 631 -12.87 -15.17 -17.14
N ALA A 632 -14.04 -15.03 -17.76
CA ALA A 632 -14.67 -16.07 -18.57
C ALA A 632 -13.68 -16.70 -19.57
N PHE A 633 -12.94 -15.86 -20.29
CA PHE A 633 -11.92 -16.30 -21.23
C PHE A 633 -10.64 -16.79 -20.53
N PRO A 634 -10.04 -16.07 -19.56
CA PRO A 634 -8.91 -16.59 -18.80
C PRO A 634 -9.13 -18.00 -18.23
N LEU A 635 -10.31 -18.25 -17.64
CA LEU A 635 -10.70 -19.58 -17.14
C LEU A 635 -10.80 -20.62 -18.26
N GLN A 636 -11.34 -20.25 -19.43
CA GLN A 636 -11.34 -21.12 -20.61
C GLN A 636 -9.90 -21.42 -21.08
N MET A 637 -8.99 -20.44 -21.08
CA MET A 637 -7.61 -20.58 -21.56
C MET A 637 -6.78 -21.54 -20.70
N VAL A 638 -7.05 -21.58 -19.39
CA VAL A 638 -6.42 -22.53 -18.46
C VAL A 638 -6.63 -23.98 -18.90
N THR A 639 -7.76 -24.30 -19.55
CA THR A 639 -8.02 -25.67 -20.04
C THR A 639 -7.24 -26.03 -21.31
N HIS A 640 -6.74 -25.04 -22.05
CA HIS A 640 -6.12 -25.21 -23.38
C HIS A 640 -4.61 -24.97 -23.36
N ASN A 641 -4.15 -23.85 -22.80
CA ASN A 641 -2.73 -23.54 -22.61
C ASN A 641 -2.53 -22.88 -21.24
N PRO A 642 -2.26 -23.70 -20.19
CA PRO A 642 -2.03 -23.21 -18.83
C PRO A 642 -0.88 -22.20 -18.72
N ALA A 643 0.18 -22.36 -19.52
CA ALA A 643 1.36 -21.49 -19.48
C ALA A 643 1.03 -20.08 -19.99
N LEU A 644 0.33 -19.98 -21.12
CA LEU A 644 -0.14 -18.68 -21.65
C LEU A 644 -1.16 -18.04 -20.70
N ALA A 645 -2.08 -18.83 -20.14
CA ALA A 645 -3.05 -18.33 -19.17
C ALA A 645 -2.34 -17.74 -17.94
N ARG A 646 -1.34 -18.42 -17.39
CA ARG A 646 -0.51 -17.97 -16.25
C ARG A 646 0.23 -16.66 -16.54
N PHE A 647 0.81 -16.55 -17.74
CA PHE A 647 1.52 -15.34 -18.15
C PHE A 647 0.59 -14.12 -18.27
N LEU A 648 -0.55 -14.30 -18.93
CA LEU A 648 -1.53 -13.22 -19.10
C LEU A 648 -2.23 -12.87 -17.78
N ALA A 649 -2.46 -13.86 -16.92
CA ALA A 649 -2.93 -13.69 -15.56
C ALA A 649 -1.98 -12.84 -14.70
N GLY A 650 -0.70 -13.22 -14.65
CA GLY A 650 0.31 -12.50 -13.87
C GLY A 650 0.52 -11.07 -14.38
N SER A 651 0.54 -10.87 -15.70
CA SER A 651 0.67 -9.53 -16.29
C SER A 651 -0.58 -8.67 -16.07
N TRP A 652 -1.78 -9.25 -16.05
CA TRP A 652 -3.03 -8.56 -15.73
C TRP A 652 -3.14 -8.23 -14.23
N ALA A 653 -2.82 -9.18 -13.34
CA ALA A 653 -2.83 -8.97 -11.89
C ALA A 653 -1.90 -7.82 -11.50
N LYS A 654 -0.66 -7.82 -12.03
CA LYS A 654 0.30 -6.72 -11.90
C LYS A 654 -0.32 -5.38 -12.32
N ARG A 655 -0.98 -5.32 -13.48
CA ARG A 655 -1.63 -4.09 -13.99
C ARG A 655 -2.81 -3.61 -13.13
N MET A 656 -3.58 -4.51 -12.51
CA MET A 656 -4.73 -4.15 -11.66
C MET A 656 -4.35 -3.66 -10.27
N VAL A 657 -3.31 -4.24 -9.67
CA VAL A 657 -2.90 -3.92 -8.29
C VAL A 657 -2.31 -2.52 -8.16
N HIS A 658 -1.68 -2.01 -9.22
CA HIS A 658 -1.20 -0.62 -9.31
C HIS A 658 -2.32 0.45 -9.26
N ILE A 659 -3.59 0.05 -9.34
CA ILE A 659 -4.74 0.97 -9.15
C ILE A 659 -4.94 1.29 -7.66
N VAL A 660 -4.54 0.41 -6.73
CA VAL A 660 -4.67 0.59 -5.29
C VAL A 660 -3.36 1.18 -4.73
N PRO A 661 -3.30 2.50 -4.41
CA PRO A 661 -2.03 3.20 -4.20
C PRO A 661 -1.24 2.77 -2.96
N VAL A 662 -1.90 2.12 -1.99
CA VAL A 662 -1.30 1.81 -0.68
C VAL A 662 -0.64 0.43 -0.66
N PHE A 663 -1.09 -0.53 -1.48
CA PHE A 663 -0.63 -1.93 -1.48
C PHE A 663 -0.11 -2.40 -2.86
N GLY A 664 0.09 -1.46 -3.78
CA GLY A 664 0.38 -1.70 -5.19
C GLY A 664 1.83 -2.05 -5.55
N GLU A 665 2.69 -2.46 -4.62
CA GLU A 665 4.09 -2.76 -4.96
C GLU A 665 4.20 -4.11 -5.70
N SER A 666 5.01 -4.16 -6.75
CA SER A 666 5.19 -5.40 -7.53
C SER A 666 5.81 -6.50 -6.68
N GLY A 667 5.18 -7.68 -6.71
CA GLY A 667 5.53 -8.82 -5.88
C GLY A 667 4.94 -8.78 -4.46
N ALA A 668 4.07 -7.83 -4.13
CA ALA A 668 3.35 -7.82 -2.85
C ALA A 668 2.32 -8.94 -2.74
N LEU A 669 1.89 -9.24 -1.50
CA LEU A 669 0.91 -10.30 -1.23
C LEU A 669 -0.44 -10.03 -1.93
N LEU A 670 -0.80 -8.77 -2.17
CA LEU A 670 -2.03 -8.40 -2.88
C LEU A 670 -2.03 -8.87 -4.35
N GLU A 671 -0.91 -8.75 -5.06
CA GLU A 671 -0.78 -9.25 -6.44
C GLU A 671 -0.98 -10.77 -6.49
N HIS A 672 -0.35 -11.50 -5.55
CA HIS A 672 -0.48 -12.95 -5.44
C HIS A 672 -1.87 -13.38 -4.97
N GLY A 673 -2.49 -12.64 -4.05
CA GLY A 673 -3.87 -12.91 -3.62
C GLY A 673 -4.88 -12.75 -4.75
N ILE A 674 -4.71 -11.74 -5.61
CA ILE A 674 -5.52 -11.56 -6.82
C ILE A 674 -5.27 -12.71 -7.81
N PHE A 675 -4.02 -13.11 -8.01
CA PHE A 675 -3.69 -14.27 -8.84
C PHE A 675 -4.32 -15.56 -8.29
N ASP A 676 -4.18 -15.83 -6.99
CA ASP A 676 -4.74 -17.01 -6.33
C ASP A 676 -6.28 -17.03 -6.44
N LEU A 677 -6.94 -15.91 -6.14
CA LEU A 677 -8.39 -15.78 -6.18
C LEU A 677 -8.97 -16.09 -7.57
N PHE A 678 -8.29 -15.65 -8.63
CA PHE A 678 -8.83 -15.72 -9.99
C PHE A 678 -8.34 -16.92 -10.81
N PHE A 679 -7.24 -17.57 -10.41
CA PHE A 679 -6.66 -18.69 -11.15
C PHE A 679 -6.58 -19.96 -10.30
N ASN A 680 -5.89 -19.91 -9.16
CA ASN A 680 -5.62 -21.10 -8.36
C ASN A 680 -6.86 -21.62 -7.61
N VAL A 681 -7.68 -20.72 -7.06
CA VAL A 681 -8.94 -21.08 -6.38
C VAL A 681 -9.92 -21.76 -7.34
N PRO A 682 -10.25 -21.21 -8.52
CA PRO A 682 -11.12 -21.90 -9.49
C PRO A 682 -10.58 -23.26 -9.94
N LEU A 683 -9.26 -23.37 -10.17
CA LEU A 683 -8.62 -24.64 -10.52
C LEU A 683 -8.77 -25.69 -9.43
N SER A 684 -8.51 -25.30 -8.19
CA SER A 684 -8.61 -26.17 -7.01
C SER A 684 -10.05 -26.60 -6.74
N VAL A 685 -11.01 -25.69 -6.92
CA VAL A 685 -12.44 -26.00 -6.85
C VAL A 685 -12.83 -26.99 -7.95
N ALA A 686 -12.43 -26.77 -9.21
CA ALA A 686 -12.76 -27.64 -10.34
C ALA A 686 -12.15 -29.05 -10.19
N ARG A 687 -10.91 -29.13 -9.70
CA ARG A 687 -10.28 -30.39 -9.31
C ARG A 687 -11.06 -31.07 -8.18
N GLY A 688 -11.36 -30.33 -7.11
CA GLY A 688 -12.12 -30.83 -5.97
C GLY A 688 -13.50 -31.38 -6.34
N PHE A 689 -14.23 -30.72 -7.25
CA PHE A 689 -15.48 -31.24 -7.81
C PHE A 689 -15.32 -32.54 -8.59
N ARG A 690 -14.19 -32.74 -9.28
CA ARG A 690 -13.87 -33.97 -10.03
C ARG A 690 -13.47 -35.12 -9.11
N GLU A 691 -12.67 -34.83 -8.09
CA GLU A 691 -12.13 -35.86 -7.18
C GLU A 691 -13.14 -36.23 -6.08
N HIS A 692 -13.91 -35.27 -5.57
CA HIS A 692 -14.76 -35.42 -4.39
C HIS A 692 -16.09 -34.66 -4.50
N THR A 693 -16.88 -34.97 -5.53
CA THR A 693 -18.15 -34.30 -5.86
C THR A 693 -19.10 -34.17 -4.66
N ALA A 694 -19.33 -35.24 -3.88
CA ALA A 694 -20.25 -35.22 -2.75
C ALA A 694 -19.83 -34.24 -1.64
N ARG A 695 -18.52 -34.14 -1.33
CA ARG A 695 -17.99 -33.20 -0.32
C ARG A 695 -18.14 -31.75 -0.78
N TRP A 696 -17.89 -31.48 -2.06
CA TRP A 696 -18.03 -30.13 -2.62
C TRP A 696 -19.48 -29.68 -2.76
N VAL A 697 -20.37 -30.59 -3.16
CA VAL A 697 -21.82 -30.33 -3.18
C VAL A 697 -22.32 -30.03 -1.76
N ALA A 698 -21.96 -30.84 -0.75
CA ALA A 698 -22.34 -30.58 0.63
C ALA A 698 -21.82 -29.22 1.13
N ARG A 699 -20.55 -28.89 0.90
CA ARG A 699 -19.97 -27.57 1.25
C ARG A 699 -20.69 -26.41 0.55
N THR A 700 -21.04 -26.58 -0.72
CA THR A 700 -21.76 -25.57 -1.52
C THR A 700 -23.17 -25.37 -0.98
N VAL A 701 -23.89 -26.45 -0.66
CA VAL A 701 -25.23 -26.39 -0.06
C VAL A 701 -25.17 -25.70 1.30
N VAL A 702 -24.23 -26.07 2.17
CA VAL A 702 -24.04 -25.43 3.48
C VAL A 702 -23.75 -23.93 3.31
N PHE A 703 -22.88 -23.56 2.37
CA PHE A 703 -22.59 -22.15 2.08
C PHE A 703 -23.81 -21.40 1.56
N LEU A 704 -24.57 -21.97 0.63
CA LEU A 704 -25.78 -21.36 0.08
C LEU A 704 -26.88 -21.21 1.13
N VAL A 705 -27.05 -22.20 2.01
CA VAL A 705 -27.99 -22.13 3.15
C VAL A 705 -27.54 -21.05 4.14
N ALA A 706 -26.26 -20.98 4.48
CA ALA A 706 -25.72 -19.93 5.35
C ALA A 706 -25.90 -18.53 4.73
N LEU A 707 -25.63 -18.37 3.43
CA LEU A 707 -25.82 -17.12 2.71
C LEU A 707 -27.30 -16.72 2.65
N ALA A 708 -28.20 -17.67 2.37
CA ALA A 708 -29.64 -17.44 2.37
C ALA A 708 -30.14 -16.99 3.74
N MET A 709 -29.66 -17.60 4.83
CA MET A 709 -29.96 -17.16 6.19
C MET A 709 -29.45 -15.74 6.48
N LEU A 710 -28.24 -15.41 6.02
CA LEU A 710 -27.66 -14.06 6.16
C LEU A 710 -28.44 -13.01 5.37
N VAL A 711 -28.82 -13.31 4.12
CA VAL A 711 -29.64 -12.43 3.29
C VAL A 711 -31.03 -12.27 3.89
N TYR A 712 -31.65 -13.35 4.35
CA TYR A 712 -32.93 -13.30 5.05
C TYR A 712 -32.84 -12.39 6.28
N ALA A 713 -31.82 -12.56 7.13
CA ALA A 713 -31.59 -11.72 8.29
C ALA A 713 -31.33 -10.24 7.92
N ALA A 714 -30.61 -9.96 6.84
CA ALA A 714 -30.35 -8.59 6.39
C ALA A 714 -31.60 -7.90 5.83
N VAL A 715 -32.35 -8.59 4.97
CA VAL A 715 -33.64 -8.10 4.44
C VAL A 715 -34.64 -7.88 5.57
N TRP A 716 -34.65 -8.80 6.53
CA TRP A 716 -35.46 -8.71 7.74
C TRP A 716 -35.13 -7.46 8.56
N ASN A 717 -33.86 -7.27 8.94
CA ASN A 717 -33.43 -6.11 9.71
C ASN A 717 -33.69 -4.79 8.97
N LEU A 718 -33.52 -4.77 7.65
CA LEU A 718 -33.81 -3.59 6.83
C LEU A 718 -35.31 -3.29 6.78
N TRP A 719 -36.15 -4.33 6.71
CA TRP A 719 -37.59 -4.20 6.77
C TRP A 719 -38.03 -3.68 8.13
N GLU A 720 -37.54 -4.24 9.24
CA GLU A 720 -37.83 -3.78 10.59
C GLU A 720 -37.43 -2.32 10.81
N TRP A 721 -36.26 -1.91 10.32
CA TRP A 721 -35.79 -0.54 10.46
C TRP A 721 -36.66 0.49 9.71
N ARG A 722 -37.33 0.06 8.63
CA ARG A 722 -38.18 0.93 7.82
C ARG A 722 -39.66 0.93 8.21
N GLN A 723 -40.10 0.06 9.11
CA GLN A 723 -41.51 0.04 9.51
C GLN A 723 -41.84 1.30 10.34
N PRO A 724 -42.94 2.00 10.02
CA PRO A 724 -43.42 3.08 10.86
C PRO A 724 -43.83 2.50 12.22
N LYS A 725 -43.35 3.14 13.28
CA LYS A 725 -43.84 2.90 14.64
C LYS A 725 -45.15 3.67 14.79
N LEU A 726 -46.17 2.99 15.30
CA LEU A 726 -47.45 3.58 15.64
C LEU A 726 -47.47 3.74 17.15
N GLU A 727 -47.58 4.99 17.60
CA GLU A 727 -47.82 5.32 18.99
C GLU A 727 -49.34 5.38 19.17
N VAL A 728 -49.87 4.56 20.06
CA VAL A 728 -51.30 4.51 20.39
C VAL A 728 -51.42 4.89 21.85
N GLU A 729 -51.96 6.07 22.10
CA GLU A 729 -52.16 6.61 23.45
C GLU A 729 -53.54 6.23 24.00
N GLY A 730 -53.61 5.86 25.27
CA GLY A 730 -54.85 5.61 26.01
C GLY A 730 -55.67 4.43 25.49
N ALA A 731 -55.05 3.39 24.93
CA ALA A 731 -55.75 2.22 24.44
C ALA A 731 -56.15 1.29 25.60
N THR A 732 -57.43 0.93 25.72
CA THR A 732 -57.88 0.02 26.77
C THR A 732 -57.53 -1.44 26.41
N VAL A 733 -56.89 -2.15 27.34
CA VAL A 733 -56.62 -3.59 27.20
C VAL A 733 -57.90 -4.40 27.33
N THR A 734 -58.32 -5.09 26.27
CA THR A 734 -59.59 -5.86 26.23
C THR A 734 -59.40 -7.36 26.45
N ALA A 735 -58.24 -7.90 26.12
CA ALA A 735 -57.87 -9.29 26.40
C ALA A 735 -56.35 -9.44 26.53
N ILE A 736 -55.90 -10.37 27.40
CA ILE A 736 -54.50 -10.78 27.55
C ILE A 736 -54.48 -12.30 27.54
N GLU A 737 -53.75 -12.89 26.59
CA GLU A 737 -53.60 -14.34 26.46
C GLU A 737 -52.12 -14.74 26.49
N PRO A 738 -51.76 -15.84 27.20
CA PRO A 738 -50.42 -16.40 27.10
C PRO A 738 -50.11 -16.78 25.66
N HIS A 739 -48.98 -16.33 25.14
CA HIS A 739 -48.55 -16.62 23.78
C HIS A 739 -47.39 -17.61 23.80
N GLU A 740 -47.67 -18.84 23.39
CA GLU A 740 -46.66 -19.88 23.13
C GLU A 740 -46.38 -19.99 21.63
N TRP A 741 -45.09 -20.11 21.30
CA TRP A 741 -44.56 -20.11 19.94
C TRP A 741 -45.21 -21.14 19.02
N ARG A 742 -45.54 -20.71 17.78
CA ARG A 742 -45.82 -21.62 16.67
C ARG A 742 -44.76 -21.50 15.56
N ILE A 743 -44.55 -22.57 14.81
CA ILE A 743 -43.56 -22.66 13.70
C ILE A 743 -43.78 -21.62 12.59
N ASP A 744 -45.01 -21.14 12.43
CA ASP A 744 -45.42 -20.08 11.52
C ASP A 744 -45.22 -18.66 12.09
N GLU A 745 -44.79 -18.54 13.34
CA GLU A 745 -44.48 -17.29 14.05
C GLU A 745 -42.97 -17.25 14.46
N LEU A 746 -42.36 -16.08 14.55
CA LEU A 746 -40.88 -15.93 14.52
C LEU A 746 -40.12 -16.48 15.76
N PRO A 747 -38.83 -16.88 15.59
CA PRO A 747 -38.07 -17.71 16.55
C PRO A 747 -37.52 -17.01 17.82
N TRP A 748 -37.67 -15.69 18.00
CA TRP A 748 -37.32 -15.02 19.28
C TRP A 748 -38.49 -14.96 20.28
N ARG A 749 -39.68 -15.45 19.90
CA ARG A 749 -40.85 -15.56 20.78
C ARG A 749 -40.77 -16.81 21.64
N ILE A 750 -39.74 -16.95 22.48
CA ILE A 750 -39.73 -17.99 23.50
C ILE A 750 -40.58 -17.49 24.68
N GLY A 751 -41.90 -17.41 24.47
CA GLY A 751 -42.87 -16.94 25.45
C GLY A 751 -43.12 -15.43 25.47
N GLY A 752 -44.38 -15.06 25.66
CA GLY A 752 -44.84 -13.68 25.78
C GLY A 752 -46.34 -13.62 26.01
N VAL A 753 -46.94 -12.44 25.80
CA VAL A 753 -48.39 -12.26 25.88
C VAL A 753 -48.93 -11.66 24.58
N ARG A 754 -50.11 -12.13 24.20
CA ARG A 754 -50.91 -11.59 23.11
C ARG A 754 -52.00 -10.72 23.72
N VAL A 755 -52.05 -9.47 23.30
CA VAL A 755 -52.89 -8.44 23.89
C VAL A 755 -53.83 -7.90 22.82
N GLN A 756 -55.10 -7.74 23.16
CA GLN A 756 -56.07 -7.10 22.30
C GLN A 756 -56.36 -5.70 22.84
N LEU A 757 -56.16 -4.67 22.03
CA LEU A 757 -56.30 -3.27 22.42
C LEU A 757 -57.49 -2.66 21.70
N ASP A 758 -58.33 -1.93 22.43
CA ASP A 758 -59.42 -1.18 21.81
C ASP A 758 -58.84 -0.08 20.89
N GLY A 759 -59.39 0.05 19.68
CA GLY A 759 -58.89 0.97 18.66
C GLY A 759 -57.69 0.48 17.82
N VAL A 760 -57.15 -0.72 18.06
CA VAL A 760 -56.10 -1.34 17.21
C VAL A 760 -56.69 -2.52 16.43
N GLU A 761 -56.70 -2.44 15.10
CA GLU A 761 -57.19 -3.53 14.23
C GLU A 761 -56.20 -4.71 14.20
N GLY A 762 -56.29 -5.62 15.17
CA GLY A 762 -55.49 -6.84 15.25
C GLY A 762 -55.05 -7.17 16.68
N THR A 763 -54.22 -8.19 16.84
CA THR A 763 -53.61 -8.52 18.14
C THR A 763 -52.19 -7.97 18.23
N VAL A 764 -51.79 -7.52 19.41
CA VAL A 764 -50.44 -7.01 19.69
C VAL A 764 -49.69 -8.04 20.53
N ASP A 765 -48.56 -8.51 20.03
CA ASP A 765 -47.74 -9.51 20.69
C ASP A 765 -46.55 -8.85 21.39
N PHE A 766 -46.46 -8.98 22.71
CA PHE A 766 -45.34 -8.52 23.51
C PHE A 766 -44.46 -9.70 23.95
N SER A 767 -43.14 -9.57 23.81
CA SER A 767 -42.21 -10.50 24.45
C SER A 767 -42.29 -10.38 25.97
N ALA A 768 -42.04 -11.46 26.72
CA ALA A 768 -42.04 -11.41 28.19
C ALA A 768 -41.17 -10.29 28.78
N ALA A 769 -40.04 -9.95 28.15
CA ALA A 769 -39.16 -8.87 28.61
C ALA A 769 -39.71 -7.44 28.39
N LYS A 770 -40.77 -7.29 27.59
CA LYS A 770 -41.35 -6.01 27.17
C LYS A 770 -42.79 -5.84 27.65
N TRP A 771 -43.33 -6.82 28.35
CA TRP A 771 -44.67 -6.76 28.93
C TRP A 771 -44.57 -6.46 30.41
N ASP A 772 -45.35 -5.50 30.89
CA ASP A 772 -45.51 -5.26 32.32
C ASP A 772 -46.65 -6.16 32.85
N GLU A 773 -46.28 -7.21 33.58
CA GLU A 773 -47.22 -8.17 34.18
C GLU A 773 -48.24 -7.53 35.12
N SER A 774 -48.00 -6.30 35.59
CA SER A 774 -48.96 -5.59 36.42
C SER A 774 -50.20 -5.13 35.65
N ILE A 775 -50.12 -5.00 34.31
CA ILE A 775 -51.20 -4.52 33.43
C ILE A 775 -52.30 -5.59 33.33
N ALA A 776 -53.52 -5.22 33.68
CA ALA A 776 -54.69 -6.09 33.66
C ALA A 776 -55.69 -5.66 32.57
N VAL A 777 -56.61 -6.55 32.21
CA VAL A 777 -57.74 -6.24 31.32
C VAL A 777 -58.57 -5.10 31.92
N GLY A 778 -58.88 -4.09 31.11
CA GLY A 778 -59.61 -2.88 31.48
C GLY A 778 -58.73 -1.68 31.87
N VAL A 779 -57.40 -1.80 31.79
CA VAL A 779 -56.45 -0.70 32.02
C VAL A 779 -56.12 -0.02 30.69
N ASP A 780 -56.08 1.31 30.70
CA ASP A 780 -55.61 2.12 29.57
C ASP A 780 -54.08 2.13 29.55
N VAL A 781 -53.51 1.93 28.37
CA VAL A 781 -52.06 1.87 28.16
C VAL A 781 -51.65 2.70 26.96
N ASP A 782 -50.46 3.27 27.04
CA ASP A 782 -49.76 3.87 25.91
C ASP A 782 -48.83 2.83 25.33
N VAL A 783 -48.99 2.51 24.05
CA VAL A 783 -48.19 1.47 23.39
C VAL A 783 -47.50 1.99 22.16
N VAL A 784 -46.27 1.53 21.97
CA VAL A 784 -45.54 1.68 20.71
C VAL A 784 -45.60 0.35 20.00
N ILE A 785 -46.34 0.28 18.90
CA ILE A 785 -46.55 -0.95 18.14
C ILE A 785 -46.00 -0.83 16.72
N ARG A 786 -45.64 -1.96 16.12
CA ARG A 786 -45.26 -2.03 14.70
C ARG A 786 -45.95 -3.23 14.05
N ARG A 787 -46.28 -3.15 12.76
CA ARG A 787 -46.90 -4.29 12.07
C ARG A 787 -45.94 -5.48 12.00
N CYS A 788 -46.43 -6.70 12.19
CA CYS A 788 -45.64 -7.92 12.02
C CYS A 788 -45.37 -8.23 10.53
N PHE A 789 -44.24 -8.88 10.22
CA PHE A 789 -43.83 -9.20 8.84
C PHE A 789 -44.74 -10.21 8.16
N ALA A 790 -45.26 -11.16 8.94
CA ALA A 790 -46.07 -12.27 8.47
C ALA A 790 -47.35 -12.34 9.31
N GLY A 791 -48.33 -11.48 9.01
CA GLY A 791 -49.64 -11.54 9.63
C GLY A 791 -50.36 -10.20 9.72
N GLU A 792 -51.57 -10.25 10.27
CA GLU A 792 -52.39 -9.08 10.63
C GLU A 792 -52.15 -8.62 12.08
N SER A 793 -51.16 -9.19 12.76
CA SER A 793 -50.78 -8.81 14.13
C SER A 793 -49.73 -7.69 14.16
N TYR A 794 -49.58 -7.09 15.33
CA TYR A 794 -48.55 -6.10 15.64
C TYR A 794 -47.56 -6.68 16.66
N ASP A 795 -46.30 -6.27 16.56
CA ASP A 795 -45.31 -6.46 17.63
C ASP A 795 -45.36 -5.26 18.58
N GLY A 796 -45.53 -5.52 19.87
CA GLY A 796 -45.41 -4.53 20.93
C GLY A 796 -43.94 -4.21 21.21
N LEU A 797 -43.56 -2.94 21.06
CA LEU A 797 -42.18 -2.49 21.30
C LEU A 797 -41.99 -1.98 22.72
N GLU A 798 -42.94 -1.18 23.20
CA GLU A 798 -42.98 -0.52 24.51
C GLU A 798 -44.45 -0.45 24.95
N VAL A 799 -44.69 -0.59 26.26
CA VAL A 799 -45.98 -0.42 26.90
C VAL A 799 -45.77 0.33 28.20
N ASP A 800 -46.47 1.45 28.35
CA ASP A 800 -46.47 2.26 29.55
C ASP A 800 -47.92 2.47 30.01
N ARG A 801 -48.09 2.76 31.30
CA ARG A 801 -49.36 3.29 31.80
C ARG A 801 -49.32 4.81 31.67
N PRO A 802 -50.38 5.45 31.20
CA PRO A 802 -50.47 6.91 31.16
C PRO A 802 -50.34 7.56 32.54
#